data_AF-A0A197KGX6-F1
#
_entry.id   AF-A0A197KGX6-F1
#
_cell.length_a   1.000
_cell.length_b   1.000
_cell.length_c   1.000
_cell.angle_alpha   90.00
_cell.angle_beta   90.00
_cell.angle_gamma   90.00
#
_symmetry.space_group_name_H-M   'P 1'
#
loop_
_entity.id
_entity.type
_entity.pdbx_description
1 polymer ?
#
loop_
_entity_poly.entity_id
_entity_poly.type
_entity_poly.pdbx_seq_one_letter_code
_entity_poly.pdbx_strand_id
1 'polypeptide(L)'
;MNSLPTTSTTNTSTPPLSQSRSASYTHPTTTRHRPCPHPEQHRCLDLPEILTMILRFLDEDVICRVTPLVSRLWLRLSRNIKPLCTVVVWHSSWSSDLLDMKLLTLQDKATYFRCFITERFAAGHHKGRKLYRTLEYLQTKIREQELSVYSDDQDHNTRNLFKTGRDGQPFGTLRSLYLHFGPQSLAAIDRFPFPSSLNKLSIIGVRSNQPLEMNWVFDRCPFLEDLCIEGHASSWRSVRLSWNKHSERCLGRLRALTLKSIHIRCNDLKYLCSISPKLTDLKFVGVSTQPDDESQDGLYGILETLQMAPRSTSLLPLSGVMPLRQLKQWLARSWHAWLDLSLYVPSTTLSLLGEVGRCPSQLTSLELVPQPKLGSPSRRLGTLSDQTLVYRRLHTLLCTSSSLVHLQHLRTAVFLEDMDLFGRRGFVDADVELDKAMYPKCDNLTIHPGIWLCRRLKSLRVEIQTEMENLLTSSVHSRIVFGYISRVCPYLESLEIDVPYADSTAGVLEASLYPRLSMKLQGGLCLLAKLDRLRRLRISSERGQWTFDCEDYEVNWISCSPYHRMNRMFRHWTLSHWKKMREHEKQQEQTRLEAVNEEKVAESLPEPRAKAAPTVAITSAVVVAPETDPAQHGHFGDVDGWDMEMDLDEDENETQSWIHHIDHWDTAMATTPETVGQDATDQDSIGHPAAPDLEIVEAGPGEDILEHKEPFVPDSVPLECHLGVQQVFDDLQNLGLLSDVEVMIRWMQSDKFHPLPELKRLSLGFETLQRPKDEMRRLFPFSIDPHTDY
;
A
#
# COMPACT_ATOMS: atom_id res chain seq x y z
N MET A 1 33.51 52.45 -25.40
CA MET A 1 34.97 52.52 -25.16
C MET A 1 35.24 51.75 -23.88
N ASN A 2 35.41 50.42 -24.00
CA ASN A 2 36.70 49.68 -23.95
C ASN A 2 37.25 49.66 -22.51
N SER A 3 37.46 48.52 -21.84
CA SER A 3 38.22 47.35 -22.31
C SER A 3 38.10 46.16 -21.35
N LEU A 4 38.30 44.96 -21.93
CA LEU A 4 38.33 43.61 -21.37
C LEU A 4 39.49 43.36 -20.39
N PRO A 5 39.48 42.20 -19.70
CA PRO A 5 40.70 41.42 -19.58
C PRO A 5 40.58 39.98 -20.12
N THR A 6 41.77 39.52 -20.49
CA THR A 6 42.23 38.37 -21.26
C THR A 6 42.05 37.00 -20.61
N THR A 7 41.90 36.02 -21.50
CA THR A 7 41.95 34.57 -21.31
C THR A 7 43.34 34.09 -20.89
N SER A 8 43.38 33.07 -20.01
CA SER A 8 44.55 32.19 -19.86
C SER A 8 44.11 30.75 -20.01
N THR A 9 44.69 30.10 -21.00
CA THR A 9 44.58 28.69 -21.37
C THR A 9 45.54 27.87 -20.51
N THR A 10 45.05 26.81 -19.87
CA THR A 10 45.92 25.73 -19.35
C THR A 10 45.39 24.38 -19.82
N ASN A 11 46.28 23.70 -20.53
CA ASN A 11 46.15 22.34 -21.02
C ASN A 11 46.09 21.35 -19.84
N THR A 12 45.17 20.38 -19.90
CA THR A 12 45.27 19.17 -19.08
C THR A 12 45.18 17.93 -19.95
N SER A 13 46.24 17.15 -19.81
CA SER A 13 46.63 15.91 -20.43
C SER A 13 45.66 14.76 -20.24
N THR A 14 45.42 14.02 -21.33
CA THR A 14 44.91 12.66 -21.41
C THR A 14 45.86 11.65 -20.73
N PRO A 15 45.35 10.64 -19.99
CA PRO A 15 46.13 9.47 -19.59
C PRO A 15 45.93 8.29 -20.57
N PRO A 16 46.88 7.34 -20.63
CA PRO A 16 46.98 6.36 -21.71
C PRO A 16 46.14 5.10 -21.47
N LEU A 17 45.63 4.57 -22.59
CA LEU A 17 45.15 3.20 -22.76
C LEU A 17 46.26 2.20 -22.46
N SER A 18 45.96 1.21 -21.62
CA SER A 18 46.75 -0.03 -21.49
C SER A 18 45.89 -1.22 -21.89
N GLN A 19 46.49 -2.04 -22.75
CA GLN A 19 45.94 -3.24 -23.35
C GLN A 19 46.08 -4.47 -22.44
N SER A 20 45.13 -5.38 -22.63
CA SER A 20 45.20 -6.84 -22.58
C SER A 20 45.72 -7.56 -21.31
N ARG A 21 44.83 -8.37 -20.74
CA ARG A 21 45.13 -9.79 -20.43
C ARG A 21 43.84 -10.59 -20.23
N SER A 22 43.58 -11.45 -21.22
CA SER A 22 42.70 -12.59 -21.14
C SER A 22 43.28 -13.62 -20.17
N ALA A 23 42.50 -13.98 -19.15
CA ALA A 23 42.77 -15.12 -18.28
C ALA A 23 41.49 -15.95 -18.16
N SER A 24 41.51 -17.09 -18.85
CA SER A 24 40.64 -18.23 -18.65
C SER A 24 40.79 -18.76 -17.23
N TYR A 25 39.66 -18.93 -16.53
CA TYR A 25 39.61 -19.65 -15.26
C TYR A 25 38.60 -20.79 -15.34
N THR A 26 39.17 -21.99 -15.31
CA THR A 26 38.53 -23.28 -15.04
C THR A 26 38.05 -23.38 -13.58
N HIS A 27 36.98 -24.14 -13.36
CA HIS A 27 36.41 -24.53 -12.07
C HIS A 27 37.45 -25.00 -11.02
N PRO A 28 37.14 -24.80 -9.73
CA PRO A 28 37.13 -25.96 -8.84
C PRO A 28 35.97 -26.00 -7.80
N THR A 29 35.40 -27.19 -7.66
CA THR A 29 35.20 -27.99 -6.43
C THR A 29 34.63 -27.35 -5.15
N THR A 30 33.43 -27.81 -4.79
CA THR A 30 33.03 -28.36 -3.47
C THR A 30 33.52 -27.64 -2.21
N THR A 31 32.75 -26.66 -1.74
CA THR A 31 32.93 -26.04 -0.42
C THR A 31 32.11 -26.75 0.64
N ARG A 32 32.82 -27.42 1.55
CA ARG A 32 32.33 -27.96 2.82
C ARG A 32 31.53 -26.93 3.62
N HIS A 33 30.47 -27.43 4.25
CA HIS A 33 29.66 -26.80 5.29
C HIS A 33 30.49 -25.97 6.29
N ARG A 34 30.23 -24.66 6.30
CA ARG A 34 30.35 -23.84 7.52
C ARG A 34 28.96 -23.75 8.16
N PRO A 35 28.83 -23.90 9.48
CA PRO A 35 27.63 -23.46 10.19
C PRO A 35 27.45 -21.96 9.92
N CYS A 36 26.30 -21.55 9.38
CA CYS A 36 25.96 -20.15 9.26
C CYS A 36 25.91 -19.52 10.66
N PRO A 37 26.66 -18.45 10.94
CA PRO A 37 26.34 -17.60 12.08
C PRO A 37 24.96 -16.99 11.81
N HIS A 38 24.07 -17.10 12.81
CA HIS A 38 22.73 -16.51 12.76
C HIS A 38 22.83 -15.04 12.34
N PRO A 39 21.94 -14.54 11.46
CA PRO A 39 21.84 -13.11 11.21
C PRO A 39 21.31 -12.47 12.48
N GLU A 40 22.23 -11.85 13.22
CA GLU A 40 21.92 -10.97 14.34
C GLU A 40 20.92 -9.92 13.83
N GLN A 41 19.69 -10.04 14.31
CA GLN A 41 18.70 -8.98 14.20
C GLN A 41 19.39 -7.72 14.73
N HIS A 42 19.65 -6.74 13.87
CA HIS A 42 20.03 -5.40 14.30
C HIS A 42 18.84 -4.77 15.02
N ARG A 43 18.63 -5.21 16.26
CA ARG A 43 17.81 -4.57 17.27
C ARG A 43 18.33 -3.14 17.36
N CYS A 44 17.43 -2.16 17.39
CA CYS A 44 17.79 -0.77 17.69
C CYS A 44 18.57 -0.76 19.00
N LEU A 45 19.90 -0.72 18.90
CA LEU A 45 20.86 -0.90 19.98
C LEU A 45 20.59 -2.20 20.75
N ASP A 46 21.27 -3.29 20.39
CA ASP A 46 21.47 -4.42 21.33
C ASP A 46 22.37 -3.92 22.47
N LEU A 47 21.76 -3.11 23.33
CA LEU A 47 22.36 -2.55 24.53
C LEU A 47 22.95 -3.64 25.41
N PRO A 48 22.38 -4.87 25.52
CA PRO A 48 23.06 -5.96 26.21
C PRO A 48 24.42 -6.27 25.59
N GLU A 49 24.55 -6.52 24.28
CA GLU A 49 25.84 -6.75 23.63
C GLU A 49 26.77 -5.54 23.69
N ILE A 50 26.27 -4.32 23.45
CA ILE A 50 27.07 -3.09 23.47
C ILE A 50 27.58 -2.82 24.90
N LEU A 51 26.73 -2.95 25.91
CA LEU A 51 27.13 -2.84 27.31
C LEU A 51 28.09 -3.97 27.66
N THR A 52 27.85 -5.21 27.21
CA THR A 52 28.78 -6.31 27.43
C THR A 52 30.15 -6.03 26.80
N MET A 53 30.18 -5.48 25.58
CA MET A 53 31.41 -5.05 24.91
C MET A 53 32.10 -3.91 25.65
N ILE A 54 31.38 -2.91 26.13
CA ILE A 54 31.97 -1.78 26.88
C ILE A 54 32.49 -2.28 28.24
N LEU A 55 31.69 -3.07 28.95
CA LEU A 55 32.02 -3.60 30.26
C LEU A 55 33.22 -4.55 30.21
N ARG A 56 33.46 -5.28 29.10
CA ARG A 56 34.67 -6.12 28.96
C ARG A 56 35.99 -5.35 29.00
N PHE A 57 35.96 -4.05 28.69
CA PHE A 57 37.15 -3.18 28.70
C PHE A 57 37.36 -2.49 30.05
N LEU A 58 36.46 -2.72 31.01
CA LEU A 58 36.54 -2.20 32.36
C LEU A 58 36.95 -3.34 33.29
N ASP A 59 37.80 -3.03 34.25
CA ASP A 59 38.13 -3.91 35.37
C ASP A 59 36.89 -4.12 36.26
N GLU A 60 36.80 -5.27 36.93
CA GLU A 60 35.63 -5.63 37.76
C GLU A 60 35.28 -4.54 38.79
N ASP A 61 36.28 -3.88 39.38
CA ASP A 61 36.08 -2.82 40.37
C ASP A 61 35.40 -1.58 39.75
N VAL A 62 35.66 -1.29 38.47
CA VAL A 62 34.95 -0.24 37.72
C VAL A 62 33.58 -0.71 37.27
N ILE A 63 33.41 -1.97 36.84
CA ILE A 63 32.10 -2.55 36.50
C ILE A 63 31.16 -2.46 37.70
N CYS A 64 31.58 -2.91 38.89
CA CYS A 64 30.77 -2.87 40.10
C CYS A 64 30.36 -1.46 40.52
N ARG A 65 31.21 -0.45 40.30
CA ARG A 65 30.93 0.96 40.65
C ARG A 65 30.08 1.67 39.59
N VAL A 66 30.36 1.45 38.31
CA VAL A 66 29.79 2.22 37.19
C VAL A 66 28.50 1.60 36.66
N THR A 67 28.37 0.27 36.63
CA THR A 67 27.18 -0.41 36.08
C THR A 67 25.89 -0.01 36.79
N PRO A 68 25.82 0.10 38.14
CA PRO A 68 24.63 0.60 38.82
C PRO A 68 24.31 2.06 38.47
N LEU A 69 25.32 2.90 38.26
CA LEU A 69 25.15 4.31 37.88
C LEU A 69 24.64 4.44 36.44
N VAL A 70 25.22 3.71 35.50
CA VAL A 70 24.78 3.66 34.10
C VAL A 70 23.39 3.04 34.01
N SER A 71 23.10 1.98 34.76
CA SER A 71 21.76 1.37 34.79
C SER A 71 20.72 2.31 35.40
N ARG A 72 21.07 3.07 36.45
CA ARG A 72 20.18 4.10 37.02
C ARG A 72 20.00 5.29 36.08
N LEU A 73 21.07 5.76 35.44
CA LEU A 73 21.02 6.83 34.44
C LEU A 73 20.20 6.38 33.24
N TRP A 74 20.37 5.13 32.79
CA TRP A 74 19.60 4.52 31.71
C TRP A 74 18.15 4.27 32.11
N LEU A 75 17.87 3.85 33.35
CA LEU A 75 16.51 3.74 33.86
C LEU A 75 15.85 5.13 33.94
N ARG A 76 16.59 6.16 34.35
CA ARG A 76 16.12 7.55 34.30
C ARG A 76 15.91 8.02 32.87
N LEU A 77 16.86 7.77 31.98
CA LEU A 77 16.79 8.08 30.57
C LEU A 77 15.61 7.33 29.94
N SER A 78 15.50 6.02 30.03
CA SER A 78 14.35 5.22 29.53
C SER A 78 13.00 5.59 30.16
N ARG A 79 12.95 6.01 31.43
CA ARG A 79 11.74 6.58 32.06
C ARG A 79 11.42 7.97 31.51
N ASN A 80 12.42 8.77 31.16
CA ASN A 80 12.31 10.12 30.60
C ASN A 80 12.23 10.14 29.05
N ILE A 81 12.65 9.05 28.40
CA ILE A 81 12.64 8.75 26.95
C ILE A 81 11.33 8.00 26.61
N LYS A 82 10.59 7.53 27.62
CA LYS A 82 9.25 6.94 27.48
C LYS A 82 8.14 7.86 26.91
N PRO A 83 8.26 9.19 26.69
CA PRO A 83 7.24 9.90 25.91
C PRO A 83 7.50 9.86 24.40
N LEU A 84 8.45 9.06 23.88
CA LEU A 84 8.87 9.18 22.48
C LEU A 84 7.77 9.00 21.43
N CYS A 85 6.69 8.24 21.68
CA CYS A 85 5.45 8.34 20.89
C CYS A 85 4.36 7.44 21.49
N THR A 86 3.68 7.85 22.57
CA THR A 86 2.47 7.11 22.98
C THR A 86 1.36 7.52 22.02
N VAL A 87 1.06 6.64 21.07
CA VAL A 87 -0.02 6.82 20.09
C VAL A 87 -1.31 6.29 20.71
N VAL A 88 -2.26 7.18 20.97
CA VAL A 88 -3.63 6.79 21.33
C VAL A 88 -4.47 6.87 20.07
N VAL A 89 -5.16 5.79 19.71
CA VAL A 89 -5.96 5.70 18.49
C VAL A 89 -7.41 5.46 18.86
N TRP A 90 -8.23 6.49 18.92
CA TRP A 90 -9.64 6.36 19.26
C TRP A 90 -10.50 5.92 18.07
N HIS A 91 -11.34 4.91 18.27
CA HIS A 91 -12.33 4.44 17.32
C HIS A 91 -13.74 4.44 17.93
N SER A 92 -14.75 4.77 17.15
CA SER A 92 -16.14 4.87 17.63
C SER A 92 -16.74 3.52 18.09
N SER A 93 -16.18 2.41 17.61
CA SER A 93 -16.55 1.06 18.02
C SER A 93 -16.06 0.64 19.41
N TRP A 94 -15.13 1.38 20.02
CA TRP A 94 -14.60 1.02 21.34
C TRP A 94 -15.68 0.89 22.41
N SER A 95 -15.59 -0.12 23.27
CA SER A 95 -16.41 -0.20 24.48
C SER A 95 -16.14 1.01 25.39
N SER A 96 -17.07 1.30 26.32
CA SER A 96 -16.90 2.41 27.27
C SER A 96 -15.66 2.22 28.15
N ASP A 97 -15.37 0.98 28.55
CA ASP A 97 -14.26 0.65 29.46
C ASP A 97 -12.89 0.71 28.78
N LEU A 98 -12.84 0.37 27.48
CA LEU A 98 -11.63 0.58 26.68
C LEU A 98 -11.38 2.08 26.47
N LEU A 99 -12.47 2.85 26.28
CA LEU A 99 -12.42 4.30 26.15
C LEU A 99 -11.86 4.96 27.41
N ASP A 100 -12.52 4.77 28.57
CA ASP A 100 -11.85 4.39 29.82
C ASP A 100 -10.35 4.60 29.96
N MET A 101 -9.72 3.43 29.92
CA MET A 101 -8.30 3.22 30.08
C MET A 101 -7.47 4.02 29.06
N LYS A 102 -7.97 4.19 27.84
CA LYS A 102 -7.24 4.92 26.78
C LYS A 102 -7.31 6.43 26.95
N LEU A 103 -8.40 6.97 27.51
CA LEU A 103 -8.50 8.39 27.86
C LEU A 103 -7.59 8.73 29.05
N LEU A 104 -7.45 7.83 30.02
CA LEU A 104 -6.43 7.97 31.07
C LEU A 104 -5.01 7.97 30.48
N THR A 105 -4.75 7.07 29.52
CA THR A 105 -3.46 7.05 28.80
C THR A 105 -3.21 8.35 28.02
N LEU A 106 -4.26 8.93 27.43
CA LEU A 106 -4.22 10.21 26.73
C LEU A 106 -3.84 11.36 27.66
N GLN A 107 -4.36 11.35 28.90
CA GLN A 107 -4.12 12.41 29.88
C GLN A 107 -2.66 12.45 30.36
N ASP A 108 -2.04 11.28 30.55
CA ASP A 108 -0.75 11.22 31.25
C ASP A 108 0.46 11.19 30.31
N LYS A 109 0.32 10.56 29.13
CA LYS A 109 1.50 10.07 28.36
C LYS A 109 1.43 10.26 26.85
N ALA A 110 0.29 10.68 26.30
CA ALA A 110 0.09 10.72 24.86
C ALA A 110 0.71 11.95 24.20
N THR A 111 1.66 11.70 23.30
CA THR A 111 2.23 12.72 22.44
C THR A 111 1.56 12.76 21.07
N TYR A 112 0.91 11.66 20.66
CA TYR A 112 0.18 11.53 19.41
C TYR A 112 -1.22 10.95 19.64
N PHE A 113 -2.24 11.60 19.12
CA PHE A 113 -3.63 11.16 19.21
C PHE A 113 -4.24 11.06 17.81
N ARG A 114 -4.83 9.91 17.50
CA ARG A 114 -5.58 9.65 16.27
C ARG A 114 -7.03 9.43 16.63
N CYS A 115 -7.95 10.09 15.95
CA CYS A 115 -9.37 10.09 16.30
C CYS A 115 -10.21 9.91 15.04
N PHE A 116 -11.02 8.85 14.98
CA PHE A 116 -11.93 8.54 13.87
C PHE A 116 -13.37 8.94 14.19
N ILE A 117 -13.73 10.15 13.80
CA ILE A 117 -15.03 10.77 14.07
C ILE A 117 -16.03 10.32 13.00
N THR A 118 -16.78 9.26 13.26
CA THR A 118 -17.86 8.77 12.37
C THR A 118 -19.16 9.58 12.52
N GLU A 119 -20.11 9.47 11.59
CA GLU A 119 -21.40 10.20 11.63
C GLU A 119 -22.19 10.02 12.95
N ARG A 120 -22.14 8.81 13.54
CA ARG A 120 -22.75 8.49 14.84
C ARG A 120 -22.18 9.30 16.01
N PHE A 121 -21.15 10.11 15.77
CA PHE A 121 -20.50 10.99 16.73
C PHE A 121 -21.12 12.39 16.81
N ALA A 122 -22.18 12.69 16.04
CA ALA A 122 -22.93 13.93 16.22
C ALA A 122 -23.19 14.18 17.72
N ALA A 123 -23.08 15.44 18.15
CA ALA A 123 -22.82 15.91 19.53
C ALA A 123 -23.69 15.33 20.68
N GLY A 124 -24.69 14.50 20.39
CA GLY A 124 -25.47 13.74 21.36
C GLY A 124 -24.83 12.42 21.84
N HIS A 125 -23.91 11.79 21.11
CA HIS A 125 -23.40 10.46 21.49
C HIS A 125 -22.52 10.52 22.75
N HIS A 126 -22.80 9.65 23.73
CA HIS A 126 -22.12 9.65 25.03
C HIS A 126 -20.60 9.49 24.93
N LYS A 127 -20.11 8.58 24.07
CA LYS A 127 -18.66 8.38 23.83
C LYS A 127 -17.99 9.65 23.31
N GLY A 128 -18.66 10.41 22.45
CA GLY A 128 -18.14 11.66 21.94
C GLY A 128 -18.05 12.71 23.03
N ARG A 129 -19.14 12.96 23.74
CA ARG A 129 -19.13 13.88 24.89
C ARG A 129 -18.01 13.58 25.89
N LYS A 130 -17.71 12.29 26.11
CA LYS A 130 -16.61 11.85 26.98
C LYS A 130 -15.22 12.20 26.44
N LEU A 131 -14.99 12.00 25.14
CA LEU A 131 -13.74 12.42 24.50
C LEU A 131 -13.58 13.94 24.55
N TYR A 132 -14.63 14.70 24.22
CA TYR A 132 -14.62 16.17 24.31
C TYR A 132 -14.24 16.65 25.72
N ARG A 133 -14.91 16.13 26.76
CA ARG A 133 -14.59 16.47 28.15
C ARG A 133 -13.15 16.14 28.53
N THR A 134 -12.60 15.04 28.01
CA THR A 134 -11.20 14.66 28.30
C THR A 134 -10.21 15.62 27.65
N LEU A 135 -10.46 16.03 26.41
CA LEU A 135 -9.63 17.00 25.71
C LEU A 135 -9.76 18.41 26.31
N GLU A 136 -10.96 18.80 26.75
CA GLU A 136 -11.18 20.04 27.52
C GLU A 136 -10.46 20.01 28.86
N TYR A 137 -10.50 18.87 29.57
CA TYR A 137 -9.75 18.69 30.81
C TYR A 137 -8.23 18.83 30.58
N LEU A 138 -7.70 18.21 29.52
CA LEU A 138 -6.30 18.36 29.12
C LEU A 138 -5.95 19.82 28.84
N GLN A 139 -6.81 20.54 28.11
CA GLN A 139 -6.63 21.95 27.83
C GLN A 139 -6.60 22.80 29.11
N THR A 140 -7.49 22.51 30.07
CA THR A 140 -7.54 23.20 31.36
C THR A 140 -6.26 22.92 32.16
N LYS A 141 -5.80 21.67 32.21
CA LYS A 141 -4.55 21.30 32.88
C LYS A 141 -3.32 21.98 32.30
N ILE A 142 -3.23 22.09 30.96
CA ILE A 142 -2.14 22.82 30.30
C ILE A 142 -2.15 24.30 30.71
N ARG A 143 -3.32 24.94 30.76
CA ARG A 143 -3.44 26.34 31.19
C ARG A 143 -3.12 26.56 32.66
N GLU A 144 -3.57 25.68 33.55
CA GLU A 144 -3.23 25.71 34.97
C GLU A 144 -1.70 25.64 35.17
N GLN A 145 -1.03 24.77 34.41
CA GLN A 145 0.43 24.67 34.43
C GLN A 145 1.11 25.93 33.92
N GLU A 146 0.66 26.48 32.78
CA GLU A 146 1.18 27.75 32.26
C GLU A 146 1.05 28.87 33.30
N LEU A 147 -0.11 29.01 33.95
CA LEU A 147 -0.34 30.02 34.99
C LEU A 147 0.53 29.80 36.24
N SER A 148 0.76 28.55 36.65
CA SER A 148 1.62 28.25 37.81
C SER A 148 3.07 28.70 37.57
N VAL A 149 3.59 28.54 36.34
CA VAL A 149 4.95 28.97 35.98
C VAL A 149 5.08 30.49 36.05
N TYR A 150 4.03 31.24 35.67
CA TYR A 150 4.05 32.70 35.77
C TYR A 150 3.93 33.22 37.22
N SER A 151 3.24 32.50 38.10
CA SER A 151 3.06 32.90 39.50
C SER A 151 4.36 32.74 40.31
N ASP A 152 5.14 31.68 40.05
CA ASP A 152 6.39 31.40 40.77
C ASP A 152 7.50 32.40 40.41
N ASP A 153 7.48 32.95 39.19
CA ASP A 153 8.48 33.92 38.72
C ASP A 153 8.31 35.31 39.38
N GLN A 154 7.13 35.61 39.95
CA GLN A 154 6.91 36.86 40.69
C GLN A 154 7.40 36.82 42.13
N ASP A 155 7.48 35.65 42.77
CA ASP A 155 7.89 35.50 44.17
C ASP A 155 9.39 35.22 44.37
N HIS A 156 10.16 35.00 43.30
CA HIS A 156 11.59 34.62 43.38
C HIS A 156 12.59 35.72 43.06
N ASN A 157 12.21 37.00 43.17
CA ASN A 157 13.16 38.12 43.18
C ASN A 157 14.01 38.21 44.47
N THR A 158 13.96 37.21 45.35
CA THR A 158 14.88 37.09 46.48
C THR A 158 15.52 35.70 46.54
N ARG A 159 16.79 35.65 46.11
CA ARG A 159 17.82 34.63 46.38
C ARG A 159 17.84 33.38 45.48
N ASN A 160 18.60 33.53 44.38
CA ASN A 160 19.80 32.74 44.07
C ASN A 160 19.75 31.20 44.09
N LEU A 161 20.21 30.65 42.96
CA LEU A 161 21.13 29.50 42.86
C LEU A 161 20.60 28.06 42.79
N PHE A 162 19.50 27.82 42.07
CA PHE A 162 19.30 26.51 41.41
C PHE A 162 19.09 26.66 39.90
N LYS A 163 20.13 27.19 39.24
CA LYS A 163 20.44 26.84 37.84
C LYS A 163 20.76 25.35 37.79
N THR A 164 19.80 24.51 37.38
CA THR A 164 19.94 23.28 36.57
C THR A 164 18.69 22.44 36.76
N GLY A 165 17.67 22.73 35.98
CA GLY A 165 16.42 21.98 36.02
C GLY A 165 15.53 22.27 34.82
N ARG A 166 16.09 22.38 33.61
CA ARG A 166 15.32 22.31 32.35
C ARG A 166 14.55 20.98 32.19
N ASP A 167 14.69 20.06 33.13
CA ASP A 167 13.98 18.76 33.19
C ASP A 167 12.55 18.86 33.74
N GLY A 168 12.12 20.03 34.21
CA GLY A 168 10.73 20.29 34.57
C GLY A 168 9.83 20.58 33.37
N GLN A 169 10.01 19.94 32.22
CA GLN A 169 8.99 20.02 31.17
C GLN A 169 7.75 19.31 31.73
N PRO A 170 6.67 20.04 32.05
CA PRO A 170 5.49 19.42 32.64
C PRO A 170 4.93 18.39 31.66
N PHE A 171 4.44 17.29 32.23
CA PHE A 171 3.76 16.11 31.66
C PHE A 171 3.42 16.15 30.17
N GLY A 172 3.64 15.01 29.50
CA GLY A 172 3.53 14.81 28.05
C GLY A 172 2.31 15.46 27.41
N THR A 173 2.48 16.70 26.96
CA THR A 173 1.43 17.44 26.29
C THR A 173 1.22 16.86 24.90
N LEU A 174 -0.03 16.70 24.50
CA LEU A 174 -0.38 16.19 23.18
C LEU A 174 0.22 17.14 22.11
N ARG A 175 1.14 16.64 21.28
CA ARG A 175 1.85 17.44 20.27
C ARG A 175 1.25 17.24 18.88
N SER A 176 0.84 16.02 18.58
CA SER A 176 0.33 15.65 17.27
C SER A 176 -1.10 15.13 17.37
N LEU A 177 -1.99 15.69 16.57
CA LEU A 177 -3.38 15.27 16.48
C LEU A 177 -3.73 14.92 15.03
N TYR A 178 -4.30 13.75 14.84
CA TYR A 178 -4.85 13.31 13.56
C TYR A 178 -6.35 13.05 13.74
N LEU A 179 -7.16 13.81 13.02
CA LEU A 179 -8.61 13.71 13.00
C LEU A 179 -9.04 13.17 11.63
N HIS A 180 -9.80 12.09 11.65
CA HIS A 180 -10.48 11.57 10.46
C HIS A 180 -11.97 11.79 10.63
N PHE A 181 -12.57 12.62 9.79
CA PHE A 181 -13.98 12.94 9.80
C PHE A 181 -14.74 12.05 8.83
N GLY A 182 -15.85 11.50 9.31
CA GLY A 182 -16.87 10.91 8.47
C GLY A 182 -17.59 11.98 7.64
N PRO A 183 -18.29 11.55 6.58
CA PRO A 183 -18.79 12.44 5.54
C PRO A 183 -19.87 13.45 5.96
N GLN A 184 -20.38 13.39 7.19
CA GLN A 184 -21.39 14.33 7.72
C GLN A 184 -20.95 15.02 9.02
N SER A 185 -19.69 14.86 9.45
CA SER A 185 -19.29 15.20 10.83
C SER A 185 -18.68 16.59 11.02
N LEU A 186 -18.74 17.49 10.04
CA LEU A 186 -17.94 18.72 10.13
C LEU A 186 -18.40 19.76 11.13
N ALA A 187 -19.68 19.82 11.47
CA ALA A 187 -20.13 20.71 12.56
C ALA A 187 -19.45 20.37 13.91
N ALA A 188 -18.86 19.19 14.03
CA ALA A 188 -18.09 18.78 15.21
C ALA A 188 -16.72 19.46 15.29
N ILE A 189 -16.17 19.89 14.14
CA ILE A 189 -14.84 20.50 14.05
C ILE A 189 -14.83 21.85 14.77
N ASP A 190 -15.78 22.74 14.49
CA ASP A 190 -15.83 24.09 15.07
C ASP A 190 -15.94 24.10 16.61
N ARG A 191 -16.40 22.99 17.18
CA ARG A 191 -16.52 22.79 18.64
C ARG A 191 -15.40 21.92 19.21
N PHE A 192 -14.51 21.40 18.37
CA PHE A 192 -13.48 20.45 18.79
C PHE A 192 -12.46 21.12 19.72
N PRO A 193 -12.26 20.60 20.94
CA PRO A 193 -11.35 21.19 21.92
C PRO A 193 -9.91 20.84 21.58
N PHE A 194 -9.30 21.60 20.68
CA PHE A 194 -7.89 21.43 20.35
C PHE A 194 -6.98 21.80 21.52
N PRO A 195 -6.04 20.92 21.89
CA PRO A 195 -5.01 21.26 22.87
C PRO A 195 -4.05 22.33 22.36
N SER A 196 -3.76 23.35 23.17
CA SER A 196 -2.86 24.45 22.83
C SER A 196 -1.41 24.03 22.61
N SER A 197 -1.04 22.85 23.12
CA SER A 197 0.27 22.23 22.94
C SER A 197 0.51 21.63 21.55
N LEU A 198 -0.50 21.59 20.68
CA LEU A 198 -0.37 20.98 19.37
C LEU A 198 0.64 21.72 18.49
N ASN A 199 1.61 20.97 17.97
CA ASN A 199 2.53 21.41 16.93
C ASN A 199 2.25 20.77 15.57
N LYS A 200 1.49 19.68 15.53
CA LYS A 200 1.09 19.01 14.30
C LYS A 200 -0.38 18.66 14.33
N LEU A 201 -1.09 19.06 13.28
CA LEU A 201 -2.52 18.78 13.11
C LEU A 201 -2.76 18.23 11.72
N SER A 202 -3.43 17.08 11.64
CA SER A 202 -3.88 16.48 10.40
C SER A 202 -5.39 16.29 10.47
N ILE A 203 -6.13 16.92 9.56
CA ILE A 203 -7.58 16.83 9.45
C ILE A 203 -7.88 16.18 8.10
N ILE A 204 -8.51 15.01 8.10
CA ILE A 204 -8.79 14.20 6.91
C ILE A 204 -10.30 13.91 6.83
N GLY A 205 -10.83 13.77 5.60
CA GLY A 205 -12.21 13.35 5.39
C GLY A 205 -13.23 14.48 5.50
N VAL A 206 -12.79 15.72 5.32
CA VAL A 206 -13.62 16.92 5.48
C VAL A 206 -14.60 17.03 4.29
N ARG A 207 -15.90 16.80 4.53
CA ARG A 207 -17.04 17.06 3.60
C ARG A 207 -17.94 18.20 4.08
N SER A 208 -17.76 19.43 3.60
CA SER A 208 -18.64 20.54 4.00
C SER A 208 -18.96 21.48 2.86
N ASN A 209 -20.22 21.88 2.80
CA ASN A 209 -20.68 23.01 1.98
C ASN A 209 -20.36 24.36 2.65
N GLN A 210 -20.08 24.35 3.95
CA GLN A 210 -19.68 25.51 4.73
C GLN A 210 -18.15 25.66 4.72
N PRO A 211 -17.65 26.90 4.72
CA PRO A 211 -16.23 27.13 4.89
C PRO A 211 -15.75 26.61 6.24
N LEU A 212 -14.63 25.91 6.23
CA LEU A 212 -13.87 25.62 7.44
C LEU A 212 -13.11 26.90 7.79
N GLU A 213 -13.63 27.65 8.75
CA GLU A 213 -12.94 28.83 9.25
C GLU A 213 -11.65 28.36 9.92
N MET A 214 -10.47 28.77 9.46
CA MET A 214 -9.23 28.24 10.06
C MET A 214 -8.83 28.97 11.34
N ASN A 215 -9.42 30.15 11.57
CA ASN A 215 -9.03 31.06 12.65
C ASN A 215 -9.13 30.39 14.02
N TRP A 216 -10.20 29.65 14.27
CA TRP A 216 -10.40 28.97 15.56
C TRP A 216 -9.36 27.86 15.78
N VAL A 217 -8.84 27.22 14.73
CA VAL A 217 -7.75 26.23 14.84
C VAL A 217 -6.48 26.92 15.33
N PHE A 218 -6.12 28.05 14.72
CA PHE A 218 -4.90 28.79 15.04
C PHE A 218 -4.99 29.48 16.39
N ASP A 219 -6.15 30.06 16.74
CA ASP A 219 -6.39 30.66 18.04
C ASP A 219 -6.26 29.63 19.18
N ARG A 220 -6.63 28.37 18.92
CA ARG A 220 -6.52 27.28 19.88
C ARG A 220 -5.16 26.60 19.88
N CYS A 221 -4.45 26.60 18.75
CA CYS A 221 -3.16 25.93 18.58
C CYS A 221 -2.04 26.95 18.25
N PRO A 222 -1.62 27.81 19.20
CA PRO A 222 -0.62 28.85 18.95
C PRO A 222 0.79 28.30 18.62
N PHE A 223 1.02 27.01 18.85
CA PHE A 223 2.30 26.34 18.59
C PHE A 223 2.30 25.47 17.33
N LEU A 224 1.28 25.58 16.47
CA LEU A 224 1.16 24.76 15.28
C LEU A 224 2.29 25.05 14.28
N GLU A 225 3.06 24.01 13.96
CA GLU A 225 4.17 24.04 13.00
C GLU A 225 3.85 23.25 11.72
N ASP A 226 3.03 22.19 11.80
CA ASP A 226 2.65 21.34 10.68
C ASP A 226 1.12 21.20 10.61
N LEU A 227 0.53 21.66 9.51
CA LEU A 227 -0.90 21.55 9.24
C LEU A 227 -1.13 20.76 7.95
N CYS A 228 -1.88 19.66 8.06
CA CYS A 228 -2.35 18.89 6.92
C CYS A 228 -3.88 18.90 6.91
N ILE A 229 -4.48 19.33 5.80
CA ILE A 229 -5.93 19.29 5.58
C ILE A 229 -6.19 18.52 4.29
N GLU A 230 -6.93 17.42 4.42
CA GLU A 230 -7.34 16.57 3.32
C GLU A 230 -8.88 16.56 3.23
N GLY A 231 -9.39 17.19 2.19
CA GLY A 231 -10.81 17.13 1.84
C GLY A 231 -11.19 15.70 1.51
N HIS A 232 -12.44 15.34 1.82
CA HIS A 232 -12.92 14.05 1.38
C HIS A 232 -12.99 14.04 -0.13
N ALA A 233 -12.44 12.98 -0.69
CA ALA A 233 -12.40 12.73 -2.10
C ALA A 233 -13.76 13.07 -2.77
N SER A 234 -14.81 12.30 -2.50
CA SER A 234 -16.05 12.33 -3.27
C SER A 234 -16.88 13.62 -3.25
N SER A 235 -16.52 14.64 -2.45
CA SER A 235 -17.24 15.93 -2.44
C SER A 235 -16.51 16.99 -3.27
N TRP A 236 -17.01 17.23 -4.47
CA TRP A 236 -16.66 18.39 -5.31
C TRP A 236 -16.92 19.74 -4.63
N ARG A 237 -17.75 19.76 -3.59
CA ARG A 237 -17.88 20.86 -2.64
C ARG A 237 -16.73 20.77 -1.65
N SER A 238 -15.59 21.10 -2.21
CA SER A 238 -14.32 21.23 -1.58
C SER A 238 -14.41 22.18 -0.39
N VAL A 239 -13.73 21.79 0.68
CA VAL A 239 -13.62 22.56 1.92
C VAL A 239 -13.11 23.95 1.57
N ARG A 240 -13.94 24.98 1.80
CA ARG A 240 -13.50 26.36 1.65
C ARG A 240 -12.74 26.76 2.89
N LEU A 241 -11.44 27.01 2.79
CA LEU A 241 -10.68 27.56 3.90
C LEU A 241 -10.84 29.07 3.92
N SER A 242 -11.19 29.65 5.07
CA SER A 242 -11.22 31.10 5.25
C SER A 242 -10.27 31.54 6.38
N TRP A 243 -9.62 32.68 6.16
CA TRP A 243 -8.62 33.27 7.05
C TRP A 243 -9.04 34.69 7.40
N ASN A 244 -8.91 35.07 8.66
CA ASN A 244 -9.15 36.43 9.14
C ASN A 244 -7.85 37.06 9.66
N LYS A 245 -7.88 38.38 9.83
CA LYS A 245 -6.74 39.17 10.34
C LYS A 245 -6.30 38.82 11.76
N HIS A 246 -7.14 38.12 12.53
CA HIS A 246 -6.78 37.74 13.90
C HIS A 246 -5.74 36.60 13.94
N SER A 247 -5.61 35.82 12.87
CA SER A 247 -4.73 34.65 12.80
C SER A 247 -3.22 34.96 12.67
N GLU A 248 -2.84 36.23 12.51
CA GLU A 248 -1.45 36.64 12.24
C GLU A 248 -0.46 36.20 13.34
N ARG A 249 -0.91 36.12 14.60
CA ARG A 249 -0.03 35.77 15.74
C ARG A 249 0.45 34.31 15.71
N CYS A 250 -0.41 33.40 15.28
CA CYS A 250 -0.14 31.96 15.37
C CYS A 250 0.55 31.42 14.11
N LEU A 251 0.28 32.02 12.95
CA LEU A 251 0.83 31.60 11.66
C LEU A 251 2.33 31.85 11.51
N GLY A 252 2.91 32.73 12.33
CA GLY A 252 4.36 32.98 12.36
C GLY A 252 5.22 31.78 12.77
N ARG A 253 4.63 30.66 13.20
CA ARG A 253 5.33 29.40 13.52
C ARG A 253 5.11 28.28 12.50
N LEU A 254 4.15 28.43 11.60
CA LEU A 254 3.83 27.40 10.62
C LEU A 254 5.03 27.16 9.69
N ARG A 255 5.48 25.90 9.61
CA ARG A 255 6.60 25.46 8.78
C ARG A 255 6.16 24.55 7.64
N ALA A 256 5.17 23.71 7.88
CA ALA A 256 4.63 22.81 6.88
C ALA A 256 3.12 23.01 6.71
N LEU A 257 2.69 23.14 5.46
CA LEU A 257 1.28 23.21 5.10
C LEU A 257 1.01 22.25 3.94
N THR A 258 0.16 21.26 4.19
CA THR A 258 -0.30 20.30 3.19
C THR A 258 -1.79 20.42 2.99
N LEU A 259 -2.21 20.74 1.77
CA LEU A 259 -3.61 20.91 1.40
C LEU A 259 -3.94 19.93 0.27
N LYS A 260 -4.85 18.97 0.53
CA LYS A 260 -5.21 17.92 -0.43
C LYS A 260 -6.71 17.93 -0.71
N SER A 261 -7.10 17.94 -1.98
CA SER A 261 -8.50 17.87 -2.41
C SER A 261 -9.38 18.95 -1.76
N ILE A 262 -8.84 20.15 -1.59
CA ILE A 262 -9.54 21.30 -0.97
C ILE A 262 -9.79 22.43 -1.98
N HIS A 263 -10.49 23.47 -1.52
CA HIS A 263 -10.67 24.70 -2.28
C HIS A 263 -10.29 25.91 -1.47
N ILE A 264 -9.49 26.75 -2.10
CA ILE A 264 -8.97 27.95 -1.47
C ILE A 264 -9.01 29.06 -2.50
N ARG A 265 -9.41 30.26 -2.08
CA ARG A 265 -9.33 31.44 -2.94
C ARG A 265 -7.87 31.82 -3.10
N CYS A 266 -7.49 32.34 -4.26
CA CYS A 266 -6.10 32.75 -4.51
C CYS A 266 -5.65 33.82 -3.50
N ASN A 267 -6.55 34.74 -3.15
CA ASN A 267 -6.29 35.80 -2.18
C ASN A 267 -6.06 35.28 -0.75
N ASP A 268 -6.80 34.24 -0.36
CA ASP A 268 -6.61 33.57 0.94
C ASP A 268 -5.25 32.90 1.01
N LEU A 269 -4.81 32.28 -0.09
CA LEU A 269 -3.49 31.67 -0.15
C LEU A 269 -2.36 32.71 -0.16
N LYS A 270 -2.51 33.81 -0.91
CA LYS A 270 -1.59 34.97 -0.87
C LYS A 270 -1.41 35.46 0.56
N TYR A 271 -2.53 35.67 1.24
CA TYR A 271 -2.55 36.16 2.60
C TYR A 271 -1.87 35.18 3.58
N LEU A 272 -2.18 33.89 3.48
CA LEU A 272 -1.55 32.86 4.31
C LEU A 272 -0.03 32.81 4.14
N CYS A 273 0.44 32.90 2.90
CA CYS A 273 1.86 32.93 2.57
C CYS A 273 2.55 34.19 3.09
N SER A 274 1.91 35.36 3.01
CA SER A 274 2.51 36.61 3.48
C SER A 274 2.67 36.69 5.00
N ILE A 275 1.78 36.01 5.75
CA ILE A 275 1.80 35.99 7.22
C ILE A 275 2.51 34.77 7.82
N SER A 276 2.99 33.83 6.98
CA SER A 276 3.71 32.61 7.40
C SER A 276 5.17 32.61 6.92
N PRO A 277 6.03 33.53 7.39
CA PRO A 277 7.39 33.70 6.87
C PRO A 277 8.32 32.51 7.16
N LYS A 278 7.92 31.60 8.05
CA LYS A 278 8.69 30.38 8.38
C LYS A 278 8.22 29.14 7.64
N LEU A 279 7.25 29.29 6.73
CA LEU A 279 6.79 28.18 5.92
C LEU A 279 7.98 27.69 5.08
N THR A 280 8.37 26.43 5.24
CA THR A 280 9.45 25.77 4.50
C THR A 280 8.91 24.74 3.53
N ASP A 281 7.77 24.14 3.87
CA ASP A 281 7.17 23.03 3.13
C ASP A 281 5.72 23.36 2.78
N LEU A 282 5.44 23.41 1.49
CA LEU A 282 4.13 23.78 0.97
C LEU A 282 3.69 22.79 -0.10
N LYS A 283 2.69 21.97 0.24
CA LYS A 283 2.21 20.89 -0.62
C LYS A 283 0.73 21.09 -0.97
N PHE A 284 0.44 21.23 -2.26
CA PHE A 284 -0.93 21.27 -2.77
C PHE A 284 -1.21 20.04 -3.64
N VAL A 285 -2.30 19.35 -3.37
CA VAL A 285 -2.66 18.16 -4.16
C VAL A 285 -4.12 18.26 -4.53
N GLY A 286 -4.44 18.43 -5.82
CA GLY A 286 -5.83 18.57 -6.25
C GLY A 286 -6.55 19.75 -5.59
N VAL A 287 -5.89 20.90 -5.49
CA VAL A 287 -6.48 22.12 -4.93
C VAL A 287 -7.22 22.87 -6.02
N SER A 288 -8.49 23.19 -5.82
CA SER A 288 -9.24 24.07 -6.73
C SER A 288 -9.18 25.52 -6.27
N THR A 289 -9.13 26.44 -7.22
CA THR A 289 -9.39 27.87 -7.00
C THR A 289 -10.70 28.24 -7.68
N GLN A 290 -11.43 29.19 -7.11
CA GLN A 290 -12.70 29.63 -7.69
C GLN A 290 -12.41 30.44 -8.97
N PRO A 291 -13.12 30.20 -10.09
CA PRO A 291 -12.88 30.89 -11.36
C PRO A 291 -13.25 32.39 -11.31
N ASP A 292 -14.02 32.81 -10.29
CA ASP A 292 -14.43 34.20 -10.10
C ASP A 292 -13.26 35.14 -9.76
N ASP A 293 -12.09 34.60 -9.38
CA ASP A 293 -10.83 35.35 -9.35
C ASP A 293 -10.27 35.40 -10.79
N GLU A 294 -10.47 36.51 -11.52
CA GLU A 294 -10.17 36.71 -12.97
C GLU A 294 -8.73 36.40 -13.45
N SER A 295 -7.85 35.81 -12.65
CA SER A 295 -6.52 35.37 -13.10
C SER A 295 -6.19 33.97 -12.60
N GLN A 296 -6.25 32.97 -13.50
CA GLN A 296 -5.56 31.68 -13.29
C GLN A 296 -4.05 31.88 -13.08
N ASP A 297 -3.50 33.00 -13.57
CA ASP A 297 -2.14 33.46 -13.29
C ASP A 297 -1.91 33.75 -11.79
N GLY A 298 -2.97 33.89 -11.00
CA GLY A 298 -2.88 34.20 -9.58
C GLY A 298 -2.13 33.15 -8.78
N LEU A 299 -2.37 31.84 -9.00
CA LEU A 299 -1.73 30.79 -8.21
C LEU A 299 -0.27 30.58 -8.61
N TYR A 300 0.03 30.65 -9.91
CA TYR A 300 1.42 30.61 -10.41
C TYR A 300 2.21 31.82 -9.96
N GLY A 301 1.60 33.01 -10.02
CA GLY A 301 2.19 34.24 -9.49
C GLY A 301 2.51 34.13 -8.00
N ILE A 302 1.64 33.52 -7.19
CA ILE A 302 1.93 33.27 -5.76
C ILE A 302 3.19 32.44 -5.60
N LEU A 303 3.32 31.39 -6.38
CA LEU A 303 4.46 30.48 -6.29
C LEU A 303 5.76 31.12 -6.75
N GLU A 304 5.70 31.92 -7.82
CA GLU A 304 6.84 32.72 -8.25
C GLU A 304 7.25 33.76 -7.19
N THR A 305 6.26 34.39 -6.53
CA THR A 305 6.53 35.36 -5.45
C THR A 305 7.05 34.71 -4.17
N LEU A 306 6.74 33.45 -3.93
CA LEU A 306 7.09 32.79 -2.68
C LEU A 306 8.60 32.65 -2.49
N GLN A 307 9.42 32.71 -3.56
CA GLN A 307 10.90 32.56 -3.56
C GLN A 307 11.48 31.36 -2.79
N MET A 308 10.63 30.59 -2.12
CA MET A 308 10.98 29.35 -1.48
C MET A 308 11.30 28.36 -2.58
N ALA A 309 12.47 27.74 -2.51
CA ALA A 309 12.72 26.46 -3.17
C ALA A 309 12.10 25.40 -2.26
N PRO A 310 10.81 25.05 -2.41
CA PRO A 310 10.16 24.15 -1.48
C PRO A 310 10.81 22.79 -1.70
N ARG A 311 11.18 22.11 -0.62
CA ARG A 311 11.76 20.75 -0.72
C ARG A 311 10.80 19.77 -1.37
N SER A 312 9.51 20.08 -1.29
CA SER A 312 8.42 19.40 -1.97
C SER A 312 7.38 20.43 -2.40
N THR A 313 7.26 20.72 -3.69
CA THR A 313 6.10 21.44 -4.23
C THR A 313 5.31 20.51 -5.12
N SER A 314 4.12 20.17 -4.69
CA SER A 314 3.13 19.49 -5.52
C SER A 314 2.13 20.53 -5.94
N LEU A 315 1.90 20.65 -7.24
CA LEU A 315 1.07 21.70 -7.81
C LEU A 315 0.41 21.17 -9.07
N LEU A 316 -0.83 20.72 -8.93
CA LEU A 316 -1.74 20.62 -10.05
C LEU A 316 -3.09 21.16 -9.59
N PRO A 317 -3.51 22.34 -10.09
CA PRO A 317 -4.83 22.88 -9.77
C PRO A 317 -5.91 21.94 -10.30
N LEU A 318 -6.99 21.81 -9.54
CA LEU A 318 -8.15 20.98 -9.88
C LEU A 318 -8.95 21.58 -11.05
N SER A 319 -8.76 22.87 -11.34
CA SER A 319 -9.47 23.62 -12.38
C SER A 319 -8.50 24.16 -13.43
N GLY A 320 -8.32 23.39 -14.51
CA GLY A 320 -7.55 23.80 -15.69
C GLY A 320 -6.31 22.96 -15.93
N VAL A 321 -6.16 22.45 -17.15
CA VAL A 321 -4.92 21.84 -17.62
C VAL A 321 -3.90 22.96 -17.74
N MET A 322 -2.87 22.94 -16.89
CA MET A 322 -1.76 23.88 -17.03
C MET A 322 -1.18 23.74 -18.44
N PRO A 323 -1.07 24.83 -19.24
CA PRO A 323 -0.50 24.74 -20.57
C PRO A 323 0.86 24.05 -20.51
N LEU A 324 1.07 23.02 -21.36
CA LEU A 324 2.27 22.18 -21.33
C LEU A 324 3.57 23.01 -21.39
N ARG A 325 3.55 24.16 -22.07
CA ARG A 325 4.68 25.09 -22.14
C ARG A 325 5.06 25.67 -20.77
N GLN A 326 4.08 26.13 -19.99
CA GLN A 326 4.32 26.65 -18.64
C GLN A 326 4.80 25.53 -17.71
N LEU A 327 4.26 24.32 -17.88
CA LEU A 327 4.70 23.14 -17.14
C LEU A 327 6.15 22.77 -17.41
N LYS A 328 6.54 22.72 -18.68
CA LYS A 328 7.93 22.48 -19.07
C LYS A 328 8.86 23.55 -18.50
N GLN A 329 8.47 24.82 -18.57
CA GLN A 329 9.26 25.91 -18.00
C GLN A 329 9.39 25.80 -16.49
N TRP A 330 8.30 25.45 -15.81
CA TRP A 330 8.27 25.28 -14.36
C TRP A 330 9.09 24.06 -13.91
N LEU A 331 8.92 22.92 -14.59
CA LEU A 331 9.73 21.70 -14.42
C LEU A 331 11.21 22.01 -14.62
N ALA A 332 11.58 22.63 -15.74
CA ALA A 332 12.98 22.94 -16.05
C ALA A 332 13.65 23.84 -15.01
N ARG A 333 12.92 24.80 -14.43
CA ARG A 333 13.45 25.70 -13.40
C ARG A 333 13.64 25.02 -12.04
N SER A 334 12.80 24.04 -11.73
CA SER A 334 12.66 23.50 -10.37
C SER A 334 13.18 22.07 -10.24
N TRP A 335 13.53 21.41 -11.35
CA TRP A 335 13.82 19.98 -11.39
C TRP A 335 14.95 19.55 -10.45
N HIS A 336 16.03 20.34 -10.39
CA HIS A 336 17.20 20.01 -9.57
C HIS A 336 16.91 19.97 -8.06
N ALA A 337 15.76 20.50 -7.63
CA ALA A 337 15.34 20.49 -6.23
C ALA A 337 14.36 19.35 -5.90
N TRP A 338 13.84 18.62 -6.89
CA TRP A 338 12.74 17.68 -6.65
C TRP A 338 13.23 16.26 -6.46
N LEU A 339 13.21 15.83 -5.21
CA LEU A 339 13.25 14.43 -4.85
C LEU A 339 11.84 13.80 -4.88
N ASP A 340 10.80 14.64 -4.73
CA ASP A 340 9.41 14.24 -4.56
C ASP A 340 8.47 14.96 -5.53
N LEU A 341 7.79 14.19 -6.38
CA LEU A 341 6.76 14.68 -7.29
C LEU A 341 5.39 14.16 -6.85
N SER A 342 4.40 15.04 -6.70
CA SER A 342 3.01 14.60 -6.55
C SER A 342 2.12 15.24 -7.61
N LEU A 343 1.39 14.39 -8.33
CA LEU A 343 0.53 14.74 -9.45
C LEU A 343 -0.92 14.40 -9.09
N TYR A 344 -1.85 15.30 -9.44
CA TYR A 344 -3.28 15.05 -9.34
C TYR A 344 -3.80 14.49 -10.67
N VAL A 345 -4.38 13.30 -10.63
CA VAL A 345 -4.70 12.52 -11.84
C VAL A 345 -5.59 13.26 -12.85
N PRO A 346 -6.70 13.93 -12.46
CA PRO A 346 -7.53 14.72 -13.39
C PRO A 346 -6.80 15.82 -14.15
N SER A 347 -5.74 16.36 -13.56
CA SER A 347 -4.95 17.43 -14.15
C SER A 347 -3.67 16.90 -14.83
N THR A 348 -3.44 15.58 -14.75
CA THR A 348 -2.28 14.92 -15.32
C THR A 348 -2.58 14.56 -16.77
N THR A 349 -1.86 15.20 -17.69
CA THR A 349 -1.93 14.84 -19.11
C THR A 349 -0.95 13.72 -19.44
N LEU A 350 -1.23 12.94 -20.47
CA LEU A 350 -0.29 11.93 -20.99
C LEU A 350 1.07 12.55 -21.38
N SER A 351 1.03 13.78 -21.90
CA SER A 351 2.23 14.56 -22.23
C SER A 351 3.06 14.89 -21.00
N LEU A 352 2.43 15.25 -19.87
CA LEU A 352 3.14 15.49 -18.61
C LEU A 352 3.86 14.24 -18.13
N LEU A 353 3.18 13.09 -18.12
CA LEU A 353 3.81 11.81 -17.78
C LEU A 353 4.96 11.48 -18.72
N GLY A 354 4.81 11.76 -20.02
CA GLY A 354 5.88 11.64 -21.00
C GLY A 354 7.11 12.49 -20.68
N GLU A 355 6.94 13.70 -20.14
CA GLU A 355 8.06 14.53 -19.68
C GLU A 355 8.68 13.98 -18.39
N VAL A 356 7.88 13.51 -17.43
CA VAL A 356 8.39 12.86 -16.20
C VAL A 356 9.30 11.68 -16.55
N GLY A 357 8.94 10.87 -17.56
CA GLY A 357 9.75 9.75 -18.04
C GLY A 357 11.05 10.15 -18.74
N ARG A 358 11.19 11.40 -19.17
CA ARG A 358 12.42 11.95 -19.79
C ARG A 358 13.33 12.64 -18.80
N CYS A 359 12.82 12.97 -17.63
CA CYS A 359 13.60 13.68 -16.66
C CYS A 359 14.73 12.81 -16.08
N PRO A 360 15.84 13.41 -15.60
CA PRO A 360 16.97 12.66 -15.09
C PRO A 360 16.60 11.86 -13.83
N SER A 361 17.39 10.81 -13.58
CA SER A 361 17.30 9.74 -12.58
C SER A 361 17.26 10.14 -11.09
N GLN A 362 16.89 11.38 -10.79
CA GLN A 362 16.89 11.94 -9.43
C GLN A 362 15.54 11.78 -8.72
N LEU A 363 14.46 11.40 -9.43
CA LEU A 363 13.14 11.25 -8.83
C LEU A 363 13.10 10.05 -7.87
N THR A 364 12.98 10.32 -6.57
CA THR A 364 12.93 9.28 -5.54
C THR A 364 11.52 9.01 -5.02
N SER A 365 10.59 9.94 -5.20
CA SER A 365 9.20 9.78 -4.77
C SER A 365 8.23 10.28 -5.84
N LEU A 366 7.23 9.47 -6.15
CA LEU A 366 6.17 9.79 -7.09
C LEU A 366 4.81 9.45 -6.45
N GLU A 367 3.95 10.46 -6.35
CA GLU A 367 2.61 10.31 -5.82
C GLU A 367 1.59 10.78 -6.86
N LEU A 368 0.93 9.85 -7.55
CA LEU A 368 -0.29 10.12 -8.32
C LEU A 368 -1.48 10.00 -7.39
N VAL A 369 -2.13 11.13 -7.11
CA VAL A 369 -3.33 11.17 -6.27
C VAL A 369 -4.55 11.01 -7.15
N PRO A 370 -5.34 9.94 -6.93
CA PRO A 370 -6.49 9.64 -7.75
C PRO A 370 -7.53 10.75 -7.70
N GLN A 371 -8.30 10.90 -8.78
CA GLN A 371 -9.53 11.65 -8.64
C GLN A 371 -10.42 10.87 -7.69
N PRO A 372 -11.04 11.56 -6.74
CA PRO A 372 -12.13 10.97 -6.04
C PRO A 372 -13.24 10.46 -6.94
N LYS A 373 -13.70 9.23 -6.71
CA LYS A 373 -14.93 8.73 -7.32
C LYS A 373 -16.09 9.59 -6.78
N LEU A 374 -16.64 10.47 -7.63
CA LEU A 374 -17.89 11.15 -7.31
C LEU A 374 -18.98 10.08 -7.24
N GLY A 375 -19.71 10.01 -6.13
CA GLY A 375 -20.89 9.17 -5.97
C GLY A 375 -22.08 9.59 -6.84
N SER A 376 -21.84 10.24 -7.98
CA SER A 376 -22.86 10.48 -8.99
C SER A 376 -22.75 9.39 -10.07
N PRO A 377 -23.71 8.46 -10.15
CA PRO A 377 -23.75 7.40 -11.15
C PRO A 377 -23.87 7.95 -12.58
N SER A 378 -24.47 9.11 -12.74
CA SER A 378 -25.20 9.46 -13.96
C SER A 378 -24.38 10.07 -15.09
N ARG A 379 -23.05 10.18 -14.96
CA ARG A 379 -22.18 10.78 -16.00
C ARG A 379 -20.93 9.95 -16.36
N ARG A 380 -20.87 8.67 -15.95
CA ARG A 380 -19.62 7.88 -15.98
C ARG A 380 -19.17 7.32 -17.33
N LEU A 381 -19.97 7.40 -18.41
CA LEU A 381 -19.55 6.80 -19.69
C LEU A 381 -18.41 7.54 -20.43
N GLY A 382 -18.06 8.77 -20.05
CA GLY A 382 -17.06 9.57 -20.79
C GLY A 382 -15.76 9.92 -20.05
N THR A 383 -15.71 9.86 -18.72
CA THR A 383 -14.57 10.39 -17.94
C THR A 383 -13.67 9.33 -17.31
N LEU A 384 -14.13 8.07 -17.25
CA LEU A 384 -13.27 6.96 -16.79
C LEU A 384 -12.12 6.71 -17.78
N SER A 385 -12.32 6.93 -19.08
CA SER A 385 -11.29 6.72 -20.10
C SER A 385 -10.02 7.52 -19.80
N ASP A 386 -10.14 8.80 -19.44
CA ASP A 386 -8.96 9.67 -19.34
C ASP A 386 -8.08 9.32 -18.13
N GLN A 387 -8.70 9.00 -16.98
CA GLN A 387 -7.93 8.56 -15.81
C GLN A 387 -7.31 7.19 -16.03
N THR A 388 -8.06 6.26 -16.64
CA THR A 388 -7.55 4.94 -17.01
C THR A 388 -6.32 5.09 -17.90
N LEU A 389 -6.38 5.97 -18.90
CA LEU A 389 -5.22 6.27 -19.76
C LEU A 389 -4.03 6.85 -18.98
N VAL A 390 -4.26 7.71 -17.99
CA VAL A 390 -3.18 8.27 -17.14
C VAL A 390 -2.50 7.16 -16.32
N TYR A 391 -3.25 6.29 -15.65
CA TYR A 391 -2.65 5.19 -14.88
C TYR A 391 -1.96 4.16 -15.78
N ARG A 392 -2.57 3.75 -16.89
CA ARG A 392 -1.93 2.86 -17.86
C ARG A 392 -0.66 3.47 -18.44
N ARG A 393 -0.65 4.79 -18.66
CA ARG A 393 0.57 5.50 -19.10
C ARG A 393 1.62 5.54 -18.01
N LEU A 394 1.25 5.75 -16.75
CA LEU A 394 2.18 5.63 -15.64
C LEU A 394 2.74 4.21 -15.56
N HIS A 395 1.90 3.19 -15.65
CA HIS A 395 2.29 1.79 -15.66
C HIS A 395 3.34 1.53 -16.75
N THR A 396 3.04 1.97 -17.98
CA THR A 396 3.98 1.89 -19.11
C THR A 396 5.32 2.55 -18.78
N LEU A 397 5.32 3.71 -18.14
CA LEU A 397 6.55 4.40 -17.73
C LEU A 397 7.31 3.64 -16.64
N LEU A 398 6.62 3.05 -15.66
CA LEU A 398 7.26 2.23 -14.63
C LEU A 398 7.91 0.98 -15.25
N CYS A 399 7.37 0.45 -16.35
CA CYS A 399 7.89 -0.72 -17.07
C CYS A 399 8.99 -0.38 -18.10
N THR A 400 9.07 0.86 -18.59
CA THR A 400 9.95 1.21 -19.72
C THR A 400 10.97 2.32 -19.44
N SER A 401 10.72 3.18 -18.45
CA SER A 401 11.59 4.34 -18.17
C SER A 401 12.72 3.97 -17.21
N SER A 402 13.96 4.07 -17.70
CA SER A 402 15.17 3.94 -16.88
C SER A 402 15.32 5.06 -15.85
N SER A 403 14.71 6.22 -16.08
CA SER A 403 14.73 7.36 -15.16
C SER A 403 14.04 7.08 -13.82
N LEU A 404 13.09 6.15 -13.79
CA LEU A 404 12.32 5.79 -12.59
C LEU A 404 12.95 4.64 -11.79
N VAL A 405 14.09 4.10 -12.20
CA VAL A 405 14.77 2.99 -11.50
C VAL A 405 15.20 3.39 -10.07
N HIS A 406 15.39 4.68 -9.82
CA HIS A 406 15.77 5.22 -8.51
C HIS A 406 14.58 5.57 -7.61
N LEU A 407 13.35 5.31 -8.08
CA LEU A 407 12.15 5.54 -7.31
C LEU A 407 12.15 4.67 -6.04
N GLN A 408 12.04 5.33 -4.88
CA GLN A 408 11.99 4.70 -3.57
C GLN A 408 10.57 4.73 -2.98
N HIS A 409 9.74 5.68 -3.40
CA HIS A 409 8.39 5.86 -2.90
C HIS A 409 7.42 6.01 -4.07
N LEU A 410 6.39 5.18 -4.12
CA LEU A 410 5.34 5.24 -5.13
C LEU A 410 3.99 5.24 -4.43
N ARG A 411 3.17 6.24 -4.74
CA ARG A 411 1.74 6.25 -4.42
C ARG A 411 0.96 6.41 -5.71
N THR A 412 0.11 5.46 -6.08
CA THR A 412 -0.68 5.53 -7.33
C THR A 412 -1.88 4.58 -7.29
N ALA A 413 -2.77 4.65 -8.27
CA ALA A 413 -3.63 3.53 -8.62
C ALA A 413 -2.98 2.68 -9.73
N VAL A 414 -3.30 1.39 -9.75
CA VAL A 414 -2.87 0.41 -10.76
C VAL A 414 -4.03 -0.51 -11.07
N PHE A 415 -4.19 -0.87 -12.34
CA PHE A 415 -5.19 -1.84 -12.76
C PHE A 415 -4.71 -3.27 -12.52
N LEU A 416 -5.61 -4.16 -12.08
CA LEU A 416 -5.30 -5.59 -11.98
C LEU A 416 -4.81 -6.14 -13.32
N GLU A 417 -5.41 -5.67 -14.41
CA GLU A 417 -5.11 -6.03 -15.79
C GLU A 417 -3.65 -5.70 -16.17
N ASP A 418 -3.09 -4.64 -15.61
CA ASP A 418 -1.69 -4.24 -15.83
C ASP A 418 -0.69 -5.16 -15.09
N MET A 419 -1.15 -5.83 -14.02
CA MET A 419 -0.35 -6.75 -13.19
C MET A 419 -0.49 -8.22 -13.63
N ASP A 420 -1.54 -8.54 -14.40
CA ASP A 420 -1.85 -9.90 -14.86
C ASP A 420 -1.07 -10.26 -16.13
N LEU A 421 0.24 -10.54 -15.96
CA LEU A 421 1.17 -10.84 -17.05
C LEU A 421 0.75 -12.01 -17.95
N PHE A 422 -0.08 -12.92 -17.45
CA PHE A 422 -0.46 -14.16 -18.13
C PHE A 422 -1.95 -14.22 -18.49
N GLY A 423 -2.73 -13.16 -18.25
CA GLY A 423 -4.16 -13.12 -18.56
C GLY A 423 -5.00 -14.10 -17.75
N ARG A 424 -4.60 -14.40 -16.49
CA ARG A 424 -5.25 -15.39 -15.62
C ARG A 424 -6.41 -14.82 -14.80
N ARG A 425 -6.66 -13.51 -14.82
CA ARG A 425 -7.75 -12.87 -14.06
C ARG A 425 -9.15 -13.43 -14.34
N GLY A 426 -9.34 -14.08 -15.48
CA GLY A 426 -10.61 -14.72 -15.87
C GLY A 426 -10.80 -16.13 -15.31
N PHE A 427 -9.83 -16.67 -14.55
CA PHE A 427 -9.94 -18.00 -13.97
C PHE A 427 -11.03 -17.98 -12.89
N VAL A 428 -11.96 -18.92 -13.02
CA VAL A 428 -13.07 -19.09 -12.07
C VAL A 428 -12.57 -19.95 -10.91
N ASP A 429 -12.81 -19.49 -9.68
CA ASP A 429 -12.55 -20.30 -8.49
C ASP A 429 -13.46 -21.54 -8.55
N ALA A 430 -12.88 -22.74 -8.47
CA ALA A 430 -13.61 -24.00 -8.63
C ALA A 430 -14.78 -24.16 -7.64
N ASP A 431 -14.74 -23.45 -6.51
CA ASP A 431 -15.73 -23.53 -5.43
C ASP A 431 -16.95 -22.61 -5.64
N VAL A 432 -16.93 -21.74 -6.66
CA VAL A 432 -18.00 -20.77 -6.93
C VAL A 432 -18.70 -21.13 -8.23
N GLU A 433 -19.61 -22.10 -8.18
CA GLU A 433 -20.38 -22.53 -9.36
C GLU A 433 -21.40 -21.47 -9.84
N LEU A 434 -21.81 -20.55 -8.96
CA LEU A 434 -22.90 -19.59 -9.25
C LEU A 434 -22.53 -18.48 -10.25
N ASP A 435 -21.26 -18.16 -10.49
CA ASP A 435 -20.89 -16.92 -11.20
C ASP A 435 -20.40 -17.10 -12.66
N LYS A 436 -20.46 -18.32 -13.23
CA LYS A 436 -19.98 -18.56 -14.62
C LYS A 436 -20.72 -17.73 -15.68
N ALA A 437 -21.95 -17.26 -15.41
CA ALA A 437 -22.76 -16.52 -16.36
C ALA A 437 -22.55 -14.98 -16.33
N MET A 438 -21.89 -14.43 -15.31
CA MET A 438 -21.84 -12.98 -15.09
C MET A 438 -20.52 -12.30 -15.49
N TYR A 439 -19.51 -13.03 -15.97
CA TYR A 439 -18.27 -12.40 -16.44
C TYR A 439 -18.35 -12.13 -17.95
N PRO A 440 -18.63 -10.88 -18.38
CA PRO A 440 -18.53 -10.56 -19.80
C PRO A 440 -17.13 -10.90 -20.30
N LYS A 441 -17.06 -11.52 -21.48
CA LYS A 441 -15.79 -11.64 -22.20
C LYS A 441 -15.26 -10.23 -22.37
N CYS A 442 -14.14 -9.91 -21.73
CA CYS A 442 -13.43 -8.65 -21.98
C CYS A 442 -13.06 -8.64 -23.46
N ASP A 443 -13.62 -7.71 -24.23
CA ASP A 443 -13.12 -7.44 -25.58
C ASP A 443 -11.63 -7.10 -25.49
N ASN A 444 -10.86 -7.61 -26.45
CA ASN A 444 -9.39 -7.58 -26.53
C ASN A 444 -8.81 -6.16 -26.64
N LEU A 445 -9.00 -5.32 -25.62
CA LEU A 445 -8.11 -4.18 -25.44
C LEU A 445 -6.71 -4.76 -25.29
N THR A 446 -5.83 -4.40 -26.22
CA THR A 446 -4.41 -4.77 -26.26
C THR A 446 -3.69 -4.11 -25.10
N ILE A 447 -3.98 -4.56 -23.89
CA ILE A 447 -3.28 -4.21 -22.68
C ILE A 447 -2.00 -5.04 -22.69
N HIS A 448 -0.86 -4.37 -22.68
CA HIS A 448 0.44 -5.00 -22.53
C HIS A 448 0.82 -4.93 -21.04
N PRO A 449 0.52 -5.97 -20.24
CA PRO A 449 0.99 -6.04 -18.87
C PRO A 449 2.53 -6.05 -18.88
N GLY A 450 3.15 -5.56 -17.82
CA GLY A 450 4.60 -5.33 -17.79
C GLY A 450 5.20 -5.42 -16.40
N ILE A 451 6.52 -5.58 -16.33
CA ILE A 451 7.26 -5.66 -15.07
C ILE A 451 7.84 -4.29 -14.75
N TRP A 452 7.57 -3.75 -13.56
CA TRP A 452 8.17 -2.47 -13.18
C TRP A 452 9.69 -2.56 -13.04
N LEU A 453 10.39 -1.60 -13.64
CA LEU A 453 11.84 -1.45 -13.53
C LEU A 453 12.28 -0.83 -12.20
N CYS A 454 11.36 -0.20 -11.46
CA CYS A 454 11.63 0.46 -10.18
C CYS A 454 11.77 -0.52 -8.99
N ARG A 455 12.62 -1.54 -9.13
CA ARG A 455 12.77 -2.62 -8.14
C ARG A 455 13.25 -2.17 -6.75
N ARG A 456 13.90 -0.99 -6.65
CA ARG A 456 14.43 -0.41 -5.41
C ARG A 456 13.39 0.32 -4.55
N LEU A 457 12.12 0.10 -4.86
CA LEU A 457 11.02 0.70 -4.12
C LEU A 457 11.03 0.25 -2.65
N LYS A 458 11.05 1.22 -1.74
CA LYS A 458 10.99 1.01 -0.29
C LYS A 458 9.58 1.20 0.26
N SER A 459 8.78 2.06 -0.36
CA SER A 459 7.39 2.30 0.02
C SER A 459 6.50 2.24 -1.20
N LEU A 460 5.50 1.36 -1.15
CA LEU A 460 4.44 1.29 -2.15
C LEU A 460 3.11 1.55 -1.46
N ARG A 461 2.37 2.54 -1.95
CA ARG A 461 0.95 2.71 -1.66
C ARG A 461 0.18 2.60 -2.96
N VAL A 462 -0.55 1.51 -3.14
CA VAL A 462 -1.24 1.22 -4.40
C VAL A 462 -2.73 1.10 -4.16
N GLU A 463 -3.53 1.79 -4.96
CA GLU A 463 -4.96 1.54 -5.09
C GLU A 463 -5.20 0.55 -6.24
N ILE A 464 -5.75 -0.64 -5.94
CA ILE A 464 -6.00 -1.65 -6.98
C ILE A 464 -7.35 -1.38 -7.62
N GLN A 465 -7.34 -1.10 -8.92
CA GLN A 465 -8.53 -0.86 -9.72
C GLN A 465 -8.76 -2.02 -10.69
N THR A 466 -9.99 -2.14 -11.18
CA THR A 466 -10.39 -3.04 -12.27
C THR A 466 -11.13 -2.21 -13.30
N GLU A 467 -10.99 -2.54 -14.58
CA GLU A 467 -11.67 -1.80 -15.65
C GLU A 467 -13.15 -2.18 -15.75
N MET A 468 -13.40 -3.45 -15.47
CA MET A 468 -14.74 -4.01 -15.41
C MET A 468 -15.32 -3.75 -14.03
N GLU A 469 -16.65 -3.61 -13.97
CA GLU A 469 -17.41 -3.70 -12.72
C GLU A 469 -17.25 -5.08 -12.04
N ASN A 470 -16.52 -6.01 -12.65
CA ASN A 470 -16.03 -7.23 -12.04
C ASN A 470 -15.26 -6.88 -10.77
N LEU A 471 -15.91 -7.18 -9.65
CA LEU A 471 -15.37 -6.92 -8.36
C LEU A 471 -14.13 -7.80 -8.16
N LEU A 472 -13.11 -7.25 -7.52
CA LEU A 472 -11.97 -8.02 -7.01
C LEU A 472 -12.52 -9.01 -5.97
N THR A 473 -13.09 -10.14 -6.38
CA THR A 473 -13.72 -11.12 -5.49
C THR A 473 -13.03 -12.47 -5.57
N SER A 474 -12.42 -12.76 -6.72
CA SER A 474 -11.71 -14.02 -6.97
C SER A 474 -10.41 -14.08 -6.17
N SER A 475 -10.11 -15.28 -5.66
CA SER A 475 -8.83 -15.56 -5.02
C SER A 475 -7.67 -15.42 -6.01
N VAL A 476 -7.90 -15.68 -7.30
CA VAL A 476 -6.93 -15.48 -8.39
C VAL A 476 -6.46 -14.03 -8.46
N HIS A 477 -7.38 -13.05 -8.38
CA HIS A 477 -7.04 -11.63 -8.43
C HIS A 477 -6.09 -11.24 -7.31
N SER A 478 -6.34 -11.79 -6.13
CA SER A 478 -5.50 -11.55 -4.94
C SER A 478 -4.12 -12.19 -5.11
N ARG A 479 -4.05 -13.41 -5.66
CA ARG A 479 -2.77 -14.08 -6.00
C ARG A 479 -1.96 -13.27 -7.01
N ILE A 480 -2.60 -12.68 -8.02
CA ILE A 480 -1.93 -11.80 -8.99
C ILE A 480 -1.35 -10.57 -8.28
N VAL A 481 -2.14 -9.87 -7.48
CA VAL A 481 -1.69 -8.65 -6.79
C VAL A 481 -0.51 -8.94 -5.83
N PHE A 482 -0.66 -9.93 -4.93
CA PHE A 482 0.39 -10.24 -3.96
C PHE A 482 1.62 -10.88 -4.61
N GLY A 483 1.42 -11.77 -5.59
CA GLY A 483 2.49 -12.45 -6.31
C GLY A 483 3.33 -11.49 -7.14
N TYR A 484 2.70 -10.51 -7.80
CA TYR A 484 3.39 -9.48 -8.57
C TYR A 484 4.20 -8.56 -7.65
N ILE A 485 3.56 -7.96 -6.62
CA ILE A 485 4.23 -7.01 -5.72
C ILE A 485 5.44 -7.65 -5.03
N SER A 486 5.29 -8.89 -4.54
CA SER A 486 6.36 -9.59 -3.81
C SER A 486 7.63 -9.85 -4.63
N ARG A 487 7.51 -10.00 -5.96
CA ARG A 487 8.63 -10.31 -6.86
C ARG A 487 9.20 -9.08 -7.56
N VAL A 488 8.32 -8.17 -7.97
CA VAL A 488 8.72 -6.95 -8.69
C VAL A 488 9.34 -5.94 -7.73
N CYS A 489 8.85 -5.88 -6.49
CA CYS A 489 9.30 -4.91 -5.47
C CYS A 489 9.87 -5.61 -4.22
N PRO A 490 10.96 -6.39 -4.34
CA PRO A 490 11.45 -7.23 -3.24
C PRO A 490 12.00 -6.44 -2.05
N TYR A 491 12.38 -5.17 -2.24
CA TYR A 491 12.98 -4.32 -1.21
C TYR A 491 11.98 -3.46 -0.42
N LEU A 492 10.68 -3.77 -0.50
CA LEU A 492 9.66 -3.00 0.19
C LEU A 492 9.81 -3.07 1.72
N GLU A 493 9.88 -1.90 2.34
CA GLU A 493 9.81 -1.72 3.79
C GLU A 493 8.39 -1.31 4.24
N SER A 494 7.58 -0.75 3.35
CA SER A 494 6.22 -0.30 3.63
C SER A 494 5.31 -0.59 2.44
N LEU A 495 4.29 -1.41 2.65
CA LEU A 495 3.28 -1.75 1.66
C LEU A 495 1.90 -1.33 2.17
N GLU A 496 1.20 -0.51 1.40
CA GLU A 496 -0.19 -0.12 1.63
C GLU A 496 -0.99 -0.45 0.36
N ILE A 497 -1.96 -1.35 0.47
CA ILE A 497 -2.86 -1.73 -0.61
C ILE A 497 -4.25 -1.24 -0.26
N ASP A 498 -4.78 -0.34 -1.07
CA ASP A 498 -6.13 0.20 -0.95
C ASP A 498 -7.02 -0.44 -2.03
N VAL A 499 -8.18 -0.96 -1.63
CA VAL A 499 -9.20 -1.44 -2.56
C VAL A 499 -10.36 -0.44 -2.53
N PRO A 500 -10.60 0.32 -3.62
CA PRO A 500 -11.58 1.38 -3.63
C PRO A 500 -12.99 0.80 -3.61
N TYR A 501 -13.93 1.54 -3.01
CA TYR A 501 -15.33 1.15 -3.02
C TYR A 501 -15.91 1.29 -4.43
N ALA A 502 -16.61 0.25 -4.89
CA ALA A 502 -17.53 0.39 -6.00
C ALA A 502 -18.88 0.83 -5.40
N ASP A 503 -19.30 2.07 -5.69
CA ASP A 503 -20.70 2.44 -5.45
C ASP A 503 -21.57 1.48 -6.29
N SER A 504 -22.32 0.60 -5.63
CA SER A 504 -23.36 -0.22 -6.25
C SER A 504 -24.46 0.72 -6.74
N THR A 505 -24.27 1.26 -7.94
CA THR A 505 -25.17 2.28 -8.51
C THR A 505 -26.40 1.67 -9.17
N ALA A 506 -26.41 0.37 -9.40
CA ALA A 506 -27.62 -0.34 -9.78
C ALA A 506 -28.43 -0.60 -8.51
N GLY A 507 -29.65 -0.08 -8.41
CA GLY A 507 -30.58 -0.31 -7.29
C GLY A 507 -31.04 -1.77 -7.13
N VAL A 508 -30.20 -2.72 -7.53
CA VAL A 508 -30.34 -4.14 -7.26
C VAL A 508 -29.90 -4.34 -5.81
N LEU A 509 -30.84 -4.80 -4.98
CA LEU A 509 -30.74 -4.97 -3.53
C LEU A 509 -29.70 -6.03 -3.07
N GLU A 510 -28.78 -6.48 -3.92
CA GLU A 510 -27.76 -7.46 -3.54
C GLU A 510 -26.62 -6.78 -2.76
N ALA A 511 -26.83 -6.73 -1.46
CA ALA A 511 -26.00 -6.05 -0.46
C ALA A 511 -24.59 -6.64 -0.23
N SER A 512 -24.05 -7.51 -1.09
CA SER A 512 -22.91 -8.38 -0.71
C SER A 512 -21.64 -8.26 -1.53
N LEU A 513 -21.70 -7.72 -2.75
CA LEU A 513 -20.55 -7.81 -3.66
C LEU A 513 -19.69 -6.54 -3.57
N TYR A 514 -18.83 -6.50 -2.55
CA TYR A 514 -17.81 -5.46 -2.39
C TYR A 514 -16.45 -5.96 -2.91
N PRO A 515 -15.69 -5.13 -3.64
CA PRO A 515 -14.37 -5.55 -4.09
C PRO A 515 -13.47 -5.73 -2.85
N ARG A 516 -12.88 -6.92 -2.74
CA ARG A 516 -12.09 -7.36 -1.59
C ARG A 516 -10.96 -8.28 -2.03
N LEU A 517 -9.73 -7.94 -1.66
CA LEU A 517 -8.65 -8.92 -1.78
C LEU A 517 -8.90 -10.06 -0.79
N SER A 518 -8.94 -11.29 -1.29
CA SER A 518 -9.06 -12.51 -0.49
C SER A 518 -7.84 -12.64 0.42
N MET A 519 -8.10 -12.66 1.73
CA MET A 519 -7.08 -12.89 2.75
C MET A 519 -6.91 -14.38 3.09
N LYS A 520 -7.74 -15.26 2.49
CA LYS A 520 -7.61 -16.70 2.62
C LYS A 520 -6.25 -17.17 2.14
N LEU A 521 -5.86 -18.36 2.57
CA LEU A 521 -4.60 -18.98 2.18
C LEU A 521 -4.50 -19.09 0.65
N GLN A 522 -5.59 -19.48 -0.01
CA GLN A 522 -5.70 -19.55 -1.47
C GLN A 522 -5.61 -18.18 -2.13
N GLY A 523 -6.00 -17.09 -1.47
CA GLY A 523 -5.85 -15.72 -1.96
C GLY A 523 -4.39 -15.26 -2.08
N GLY A 524 -3.45 -16.02 -1.52
CA GLY A 524 -2.01 -15.80 -1.75
C GLY A 524 -1.41 -14.69 -0.91
N LEU A 525 -2.06 -14.25 0.19
CA LEU A 525 -1.47 -13.25 1.10
C LEU A 525 -0.08 -13.68 1.59
N CYS A 526 0.13 -14.98 1.76
CA CYS A 526 1.43 -15.56 2.14
C CYS A 526 2.56 -15.34 1.14
N LEU A 527 2.27 -15.00 -0.12
CA LEU A 527 3.29 -14.64 -1.11
C LEU A 527 4.08 -13.39 -0.66
N LEU A 528 3.47 -12.52 0.15
CA LEU A 528 4.15 -11.36 0.74
C LEU A 528 5.24 -11.74 1.75
N ALA A 529 5.33 -12.99 2.23
CA ALA A 529 6.42 -13.40 3.11
C ALA A 529 7.80 -13.40 2.42
N LYS A 530 7.85 -13.26 1.09
CA LYS A 530 9.09 -13.02 0.33
C LYS A 530 9.67 -11.62 0.55
N LEU A 531 8.88 -10.68 1.08
CA LEU A 531 9.33 -9.31 1.39
C LEU A 531 10.01 -9.29 2.77
N ASP A 532 11.23 -9.80 2.84
CA ASP A 532 12.04 -9.92 4.06
C ASP A 532 12.26 -8.59 4.81
N ARG A 533 12.27 -7.47 4.08
CA ARG A 533 12.44 -6.11 4.62
C ARG A 533 11.13 -5.44 5.04
N LEU A 534 9.99 -6.11 4.88
CA LEU A 534 8.69 -5.50 5.12
C LEU A 534 8.48 -5.16 6.59
N ARG A 535 8.42 -3.86 6.90
CA ARG A 535 8.24 -3.34 8.26
C ARG A 535 6.81 -2.90 8.55
N ARG A 536 6.08 -2.51 7.51
CA ARG A 536 4.72 -1.99 7.59
C ARG A 536 3.89 -2.62 6.49
N LEU A 537 2.85 -3.35 6.86
CA LEU A 537 1.86 -3.87 5.94
C LEU A 537 0.49 -3.29 6.29
N ARG A 538 -0.16 -2.68 5.32
CA ARG A 538 -1.54 -2.22 5.39
C ARG A 538 -2.30 -2.72 4.18
N ILE A 539 -3.44 -3.35 4.42
CA ILE A 539 -4.41 -3.66 3.37
C ILE A 539 -5.73 -3.05 3.84
N SER A 540 -6.27 -2.08 3.11
CA SER A 540 -7.51 -1.40 3.46
C SER A 540 -8.55 -1.49 2.35
N SER A 541 -9.81 -1.33 2.75
CA SER A 541 -10.94 -1.03 1.88
C SER A 541 -11.53 0.27 2.39
N GLU A 542 -12.06 1.11 1.49
CA GLU A 542 -12.50 2.48 1.77
C GLU A 542 -13.53 2.58 2.92
N ARG A 543 -14.31 1.53 3.20
CA ARG A 543 -15.29 1.53 4.30
C ARG A 543 -14.72 1.14 5.68
N GLY A 544 -13.50 0.62 5.75
CA GLY A 544 -12.95 0.04 6.99
C GLY A 544 -13.80 -1.10 7.58
N GLN A 545 -14.77 -1.60 6.82
CA GLN A 545 -15.70 -2.67 7.18
C GLN A 545 -15.33 -3.90 6.35
N TRP A 546 -14.29 -4.60 6.78
CA TRP A 546 -14.04 -5.94 6.27
C TRP A 546 -14.83 -6.93 7.11
N THR A 547 -15.64 -7.76 6.47
CA THR A 547 -15.81 -9.12 6.95
C THR A 547 -14.51 -9.85 6.58
N PHE A 548 -13.67 -10.11 7.57
CA PHE A 548 -12.47 -10.92 7.36
C PHE A 548 -12.96 -12.34 7.08
N ASP A 549 -12.93 -12.70 5.80
CA ASP A 549 -13.20 -14.05 5.34
C ASP A 549 -11.87 -14.82 5.34
N CYS A 550 -11.19 -14.84 6.49
CA CYS A 550 -9.99 -15.63 6.69
C CYS A 550 -9.97 -16.16 8.13
N GLU A 551 -9.37 -17.31 8.31
CA GLU A 551 -9.17 -17.96 9.59
C GLU A 551 -7.80 -17.61 10.20
N ASP A 552 -7.65 -17.76 11.51
CA ASP A 552 -6.40 -17.41 12.22
C ASP A 552 -5.19 -18.14 11.61
N TYR A 553 -5.32 -19.44 11.31
CA TYR A 553 -4.25 -20.27 10.75
C TYR A 553 -3.78 -19.81 9.36
N GLU A 554 -4.56 -19.00 8.64
CA GLU A 554 -4.24 -18.51 7.30
C GLU A 554 -3.36 -17.26 7.33
N VAL A 555 -3.42 -16.47 8.40
CA VAL A 555 -2.71 -15.18 8.52
C VAL A 555 -1.74 -15.14 9.71
N ASN A 556 -1.80 -16.12 10.61
CA ASN A 556 -0.92 -16.15 11.78
C ASN A 556 0.56 -16.31 11.45
N TRP A 557 0.93 -16.76 10.25
CA TRP A 557 2.31 -16.83 9.79
C TRP A 557 3.00 -15.47 9.75
N ILE A 558 2.23 -14.37 9.81
CA ILE A 558 2.71 -13.00 9.94
C ILE A 558 3.28 -12.74 11.34
N SER A 559 2.80 -13.47 12.34
CA SER A 559 3.20 -13.34 13.75
C SER A 559 3.93 -14.60 14.22
N CYS A 560 4.96 -14.46 15.05
CA CYS A 560 5.59 -15.61 15.71
C CYS A 560 4.68 -16.17 16.82
N SER A 561 3.51 -16.70 16.46
CA SER A 561 2.56 -17.29 17.40
C SER A 561 3.09 -18.65 17.88
N PRO A 562 3.06 -18.93 19.20
CA PRO A 562 3.53 -20.21 19.77
C PRO A 562 2.69 -21.41 19.31
N TYR A 563 1.47 -21.18 18.81
CA TYR A 563 0.56 -22.23 18.30
C TYR A 563 0.95 -22.75 16.91
N HIS A 564 2.24 -22.74 16.58
CA HIS A 564 2.69 -23.00 15.22
C HIS A 564 2.34 -24.42 14.73
N ARG A 565 2.30 -25.41 15.64
CA ARG A 565 2.08 -26.81 15.26
C ARG A 565 0.67 -27.07 14.72
N MET A 566 -0.37 -26.70 15.46
CA MET A 566 -1.76 -26.89 15.01
C MET A 566 -2.04 -26.12 13.72
N ASN A 567 -1.58 -24.87 13.65
CA ASN A 567 -1.77 -24.06 12.45
C ASN A 567 -0.95 -24.55 11.25
N ARG A 568 0.22 -25.19 11.46
CA ARG A 568 0.92 -25.93 10.41
C ARG A 568 0.07 -27.11 9.92
N MET A 569 -0.55 -27.87 10.83
CA MET A 569 -1.44 -28.98 10.49
C MET A 569 -2.66 -28.52 9.69
N PHE A 570 -3.36 -27.47 10.14
CA PHE A 570 -4.50 -26.93 9.39
C PHE A 570 -4.10 -26.47 8.00
N ARG A 571 -2.97 -25.76 7.85
CA ARG A 571 -2.46 -25.39 6.51
C ARG A 571 -2.12 -26.62 5.66
N HIS A 572 -1.54 -27.67 6.25
CA HIS A 572 -1.25 -28.90 5.53
C HIS A 572 -2.53 -29.60 5.06
N TRP A 573 -3.55 -29.63 5.91
CA TRP A 573 -4.88 -30.13 5.58
C TRP A 573 -5.55 -29.28 4.49
N THR A 574 -5.48 -27.95 4.54
CA THR A 574 -5.98 -27.09 3.47
C THR A 574 -5.28 -27.39 2.14
N LEU A 575 -3.95 -27.59 2.15
CA LEU A 575 -3.18 -27.95 0.96
C LEU A 575 -3.60 -29.30 0.34
N SER A 576 -4.00 -30.29 1.15
CA SER A 576 -4.45 -31.58 0.59
C SER A 576 -5.76 -31.45 -0.19
N HIS A 577 -6.63 -30.53 0.22
CA HIS A 577 -7.90 -30.24 -0.46
C HIS A 577 -7.71 -29.49 -1.78
N TRP A 578 -6.60 -28.74 -1.94
CA TRP A 578 -6.30 -28.00 -3.17
C TRP A 578 -5.93 -28.89 -4.37
N LYS A 579 -5.85 -30.21 -4.23
CA LYS A 579 -5.52 -31.10 -5.36
C LYS A 579 -6.51 -30.92 -6.53
N LYS A 580 -7.82 -30.88 -6.25
CA LYS A 580 -8.86 -30.69 -7.28
C LYS A 580 -8.77 -29.29 -7.90
N MET A 581 -8.63 -28.25 -7.07
CA MET A 581 -8.53 -26.86 -7.53
C MET A 581 -7.30 -26.64 -8.43
N ARG A 582 -6.14 -27.21 -8.08
CA ARG A 582 -4.92 -27.11 -8.90
C ARG A 582 -5.06 -27.80 -10.24
N GLU A 583 -5.69 -28.98 -10.29
CA GLU A 583 -5.93 -29.66 -11.57
C GLU A 583 -6.89 -28.85 -12.45
N HIS A 584 -7.90 -28.22 -11.83
CA HIS A 584 -8.79 -27.31 -12.55
C HIS A 584 -8.06 -26.09 -13.12
N GLU A 585 -7.23 -25.40 -12.32
CA GLU A 585 -6.43 -24.26 -12.81
C GLU A 585 -5.42 -24.69 -13.89
N LYS A 586 -4.84 -25.88 -13.77
CA LYS A 586 -3.93 -26.43 -14.78
C LYS A 586 -4.65 -26.68 -16.10
N GLN A 587 -5.88 -27.19 -16.06
CA GLN A 587 -6.72 -27.33 -17.26
C GLN A 587 -7.07 -25.97 -17.87
N GLN A 588 -7.47 -24.99 -17.04
CA GLN A 588 -7.73 -23.62 -17.51
C GLN A 588 -6.49 -22.99 -18.17
N GLU A 589 -5.30 -23.16 -17.58
CA GLU A 589 -4.03 -22.68 -18.14
C GLU A 589 -3.68 -23.40 -19.45
N GLN A 590 -3.90 -24.72 -19.54
CA GLN A 590 -3.68 -25.47 -20.76
C GLN A 590 -4.58 -24.97 -21.91
N THR A 591 -5.87 -24.81 -21.65
CA THR A 591 -6.83 -24.26 -22.62
C THR A 591 -6.45 -22.84 -23.05
N ARG A 592 -5.99 -22.01 -22.11
CA ARG A 592 -5.51 -20.64 -22.42
C ARG A 592 -4.29 -20.67 -23.34
N LEU A 593 -3.32 -21.56 -23.08
CA LEU A 593 -2.11 -21.70 -23.90
C LEU A 593 -2.44 -22.21 -25.31
N GLU A 594 -3.37 -23.15 -25.43
CA GLU A 594 -3.89 -23.64 -26.71
C GLU A 594 -4.53 -22.50 -27.52
N ALA A 595 -5.40 -21.71 -26.90
CA ALA A 595 -6.04 -20.56 -27.56
C ALA A 595 -5.02 -19.51 -28.06
N VAL A 596 -3.99 -19.20 -27.25
CA VAL A 596 -2.91 -18.29 -27.67
C VAL A 596 -2.09 -18.87 -28.82
N ASN A 597 -1.86 -20.18 -28.84
CA ASN A 597 -1.15 -20.85 -29.92
C ASN A 597 -1.99 -20.85 -31.22
N GLU A 598 -3.30 -21.08 -31.13
CA GLU A 598 -4.23 -20.97 -32.26
C GLU A 598 -4.27 -19.56 -32.85
N GLU A 599 -4.30 -18.52 -32.00
CA GLU A 599 -4.25 -17.11 -32.45
C GLU A 599 -2.94 -16.79 -33.17
N LYS A 600 -1.79 -17.25 -32.64
CA LYS A 600 -0.49 -17.10 -33.31
C LYS A 600 -0.44 -17.82 -34.66
N VAL A 601 -1.00 -19.03 -34.74
CA VAL A 601 -1.11 -19.78 -36.00
C VAL A 601 -2.00 -19.02 -36.99
N ALA A 602 -3.13 -18.48 -36.53
CA ALA A 602 -4.04 -17.68 -37.35
C ALA A 602 -3.38 -16.37 -37.87
N GLU A 603 -2.60 -15.68 -37.03
CA GLU A 603 -1.82 -14.49 -37.44
C GLU A 603 -0.70 -14.82 -38.43
N SER A 604 -0.12 -16.03 -38.33
CA SER A 604 0.96 -16.47 -39.23
C SER A 604 0.46 -16.95 -40.60
N LEU A 605 -0.83 -17.29 -40.72
CA LEU A 605 -1.42 -17.66 -42.01
C LEU A 605 -1.46 -16.41 -42.90
N PRO A 606 -0.85 -16.44 -44.10
CA PRO A 606 -0.82 -15.28 -44.98
C PRO A 606 -2.25 -14.84 -45.27
N GLU A 607 -2.58 -13.58 -44.97
CA GLU A 607 -3.88 -13.00 -45.29
C GLU A 607 -4.24 -13.42 -46.72
N PRO A 608 -5.38 -14.09 -46.93
CA PRO A 608 -5.74 -14.59 -48.24
C PRO A 608 -5.75 -13.40 -49.18
N ARG A 609 -4.72 -13.33 -50.05
CA ARG A 609 -4.52 -12.23 -51.00
C ARG A 609 -5.87 -11.92 -51.61
N ALA A 610 -6.46 -10.79 -51.23
CA ALA A 610 -7.73 -10.35 -51.75
C ALA A 610 -7.60 -10.37 -53.27
N LYS A 611 -8.18 -11.38 -53.93
CA LYS A 611 -8.25 -11.43 -55.38
C LYS A 611 -8.92 -10.13 -55.78
N ALA A 612 -8.19 -9.31 -56.54
CA ALA A 612 -8.63 -8.00 -56.98
C ALA A 612 -10.12 -8.05 -57.36
N ALA A 613 -10.96 -7.42 -56.55
CA ALA A 613 -12.35 -7.24 -56.90
C ALA A 613 -12.37 -6.45 -58.22
N PRO A 614 -13.06 -6.92 -59.27
CA PRO A 614 -13.18 -6.15 -60.49
C PRO A 614 -13.89 -4.83 -60.15
N THR A 615 -13.27 -3.73 -60.55
CA THR A 615 -13.82 -2.38 -60.49
C THR A 615 -15.15 -2.33 -61.26
N VAL A 616 -16.27 -2.56 -60.57
CA VAL A 616 -17.61 -2.35 -61.14
C VAL A 616 -17.97 -0.89 -60.90
N ALA A 617 -18.21 -0.18 -62.00
CA ALA A 617 -18.62 1.21 -62.01
C ALA A 617 -19.90 1.42 -61.20
N ILE A 618 -19.88 2.43 -60.34
CA ILE A 618 -21.01 2.93 -59.57
C ILE A 618 -21.99 3.60 -60.54
N THR A 619 -23.16 2.99 -60.75
CA THR A 619 -24.35 3.70 -61.20
C THR A 619 -25.32 3.85 -60.02
N SER A 620 -25.59 5.10 -59.66
CA SER A 620 -26.59 5.49 -58.68
C SER A 620 -27.97 4.93 -59.05
N ALA A 621 -28.54 4.11 -58.17
CA ALA A 621 -29.96 3.83 -58.14
C ALA A 621 -30.45 3.99 -56.70
N VAL A 622 -31.27 5.03 -56.50
CA VAL A 622 -32.09 5.25 -55.31
C VAL A 622 -33.10 4.10 -55.25
N VAL A 623 -33.02 3.25 -54.22
CA VAL A 623 -34.02 2.23 -53.94
C VAL A 623 -34.62 2.50 -52.56
N VAL A 624 -35.93 2.68 -52.60
CA VAL A 624 -36.87 2.93 -51.51
C VAL A 624 -36.89 1.75 -50.53
N ALA A 625 -36.80 2.04 -49.24
CA ALA A 625 -36.99 1.08 -48.17
C ALA A 625 -38.48 0.67 -48.06
N PRO A 626 -38.81 -0.62 -47.84
CA PRO A 626 -40.16 -0.99 -47.44
C PRO A 626 -40.31 -0.88 -45.92
N GLU A 627 -41.40 -0.22 -45.53
CA GLU A 627 -41.96 -0.20 -44.18
C GLU A 627 -42.21 -1.64 -43.69
N THR A 628 -41.84 -1.91 -42.44
CA THR A 628 -42.25 -3.12 -41.72
C THR A 628 -43.24 -2.71 -40.65
N ASP A 629 -44.47 -3.19 -40.81
CA ASP A 629 -45.61 -3.02 -39.90
C ASP A 629 -45.46 -3.92 -38.65
N PRO A 630 -45.90 -3.49 -37.46
CA PRO A 630 -45.79 -4.26 -36.23
C PRO A 630 -47.12 -4.92 -35.88
N ALA A 631 -47.18 -6.25 -35.87
CA ALA A 631 -48.08 -7.03 -35.00
C ALA A 631 -47.83 -8.52 -35.18
N GLN A 632 -47.48 -9.20 -34.08
CA GLN A 632 -48.21 -10.40 -33.64
C GLN A 632 -47.76 -10.80 -32.23
N HIS A 633 -48.67 -10.62 -31.27
CA HIS A 633 -48.61 -11.20 -29.94
C HIS A 633 -48.70 -12.73 -30.04
N GLY A 634 -47.63 -13.41 -29.64
CA GLY A 634 -47.63 -14.85 -29.39
C GLY A 634 -47.93 -15.13 -27.92
N HIS A 635 -48.99 -15.91 -27.67
CA HIS A 635 -49.33 -16.51 -26.39
C HIS A 635 -48.18 -17.34 -25.82
N PHE A 636 -47.82 -17.09 -24.55
CA PHE A 636 -47.05 -18.03 -23.74
C PHE A 636 -47.97 -19.18 -23.33
N GLY A 637 -47.62 -20.39 -23.76
CA GLY A 637 -48.17 -21.63 -23.24
C GLY A 637 -47.36 -22.09 -22.04
N ASP A 638 -48.08 -22.49 -20.99
CA ASP A 638 -47.58 -23.24 -19.85
C ASP A 638 -46.82 -24.48 -20.32
N VAL A 639 -45.63 -24.71 -19.76
CA VAL A 639 -44.93 -25.99 -19.86
C VAL A 639 -44.65 -26.49 -18.46
N ASP A 640 -45.18 -27.69 -18.24
CA ASP A 640 -45.22 -28.46 -17.02
C ASP A 640 -43.85 -28.75 -16.39
N GLY A 641 -43.92 -28.97 -15.08
CA GLY A 641 -42.80 -29.20 -14.19
C GLY A 641 -41.97 -30.45 -14.51
N TRP A 642 -40.67 -30.29 -14.27
CA TRP A 642 -39.72 -31.38 -14.12
C TRP A 642 -39.27 -31.36 -12.67
N ASP A 643 -39.94 -32.17 -11.84
CA ASP A 643 -39.39 -32.60 -10.55
C ASP A 643 -38.18 -33.49 -10.84
N MET A 644 -36.99 -32.93 -10.68
CA MET A 644 -35.74 -33.68 -10.59
C MET A 644 -35.43 -33.84 -9.11
N GLU A 645 -35.84 -34.97 -8.54
CA GLU A 645 -35.26 -35.48 -7.29
C GLU A 645 -33.77 -35.72 -7.53
N MET A 646 -32.92 -34.90 -6.91
CA MET A 646 -31.51 -35.19 -6.76
C MET A 646 -31.32 -35.95 -5.45
N ASP A 647 -30.88 -37.21 -5.58
CA ASP A 647 -30.27 -37.96 -4.48
C ASP A 647 -28.97 -37.25 -4.09
N LEU A 648 -29.02 -36.53 -2.96
CA LEU A 648 -27.83 -36.04 -2.27
C LEU A 648 -27.33 -37.17 -1.36
N ASP A 649 -26.26 -37.83 -1.78
CA ASP A 649 -25.47 -38.68 -0.88
C ASP A 649 -24.83 -37.80 0.21
N GLU A 650 -25.35 -37.93 1.43
CA GLU A 650 -24.85 -37.29 2.64
C GLU A 650 -23.48 -37.89 3.07
N ASP A 651 -22.38 -37.28 2.67
CA ASP A 651 -21.07 -37.47 3.31
C ASP A 651 -20.90 -36.51 4.53
N GLU A 652 -21.85 -36.57 5.48
CA GLU A 652 -21.76 -35.81 6.75
C GLU A 652 -20.96 -36.52 7.86
N ASN A 653 -20.39 -37.70 7.60
CA ASN A 653 -19.85 -38.56 8.66
C ASN A 653 -18.35 -38.38 8.97
N GLU A 654 -17.59 -37.57 8.22
CA GLU A 654 -16.16 -37.35 8.51
C GLU A 654 -15.89 -36.19 9.48
N THR A 655 -16.82 -35.24 9.64
CA THR A 655 -16.58 -34.04 10.45
C THR A 655 -16.84 -34.27 11.96
N GLN A 656 -17.75 -35.18 12.32
CA GLN A 656 -18.07 -35.48 13.72
C GLN A 656 -17.07 -36.42 14.41
N SER A 657 -16.31 -37.23 13.65
CA SER A 657 -15.27 -38.12 14.21
C SER A 657 -14.09 -37.35 14.84
N TRP A 658 -13.92 -36.06 14.53
CA TRP A 658 -12.74 -35.29 14.94
C TRP A 658 -12.86 -34.64 16.32
N ILE A 659 -14.06 -34.25 16.75
CA ILE A 659 -14.25 -33.66 18.08
C ILE A 659 -13.95 -34.69 19.18
N HIS A 660 -14.17 -35.98 18.92
CA HIS A 660 -13.82 -37.05 19.86
C HIS A 660 -12.34 -37.48 19.83
N HIS A 661 -11.59 -37.17 18.77
CA HIS A 661 -10.21 -37.64 18.61
C HIS A 661 -9.15 -36.69 19.21
N ILE A 662 -9.49 -35.42 19.39
CA ILE A 662 -8.61 -34.40 20.00
C ILE A 662 -8.48 -34.62 21.52
N ASP A 663 -9.56 -34.99 22.21
CA ASP A 663 -9.54 -35.26 23.66
C ASP A 663 -8.70 -36.49 24.04
N HIS A 664 -8.47 -37.42 23.10
CA HIS A 664 -7.76 -38.67 23.38
C HIS A 664 -6.23 -38.55 23.25
N TRP A 665 -5.71 -37.52 22.55
CA TRP A 665 -4.28 -37.37 22.26
C TRP A 665 -3.50 -36.66 23.38
N ASP A 666 -4.12 -35.74 24.12
CA ASP A 666 -3.47 -35.08 25.26
C ASP A 666 -3.23 -36.02 26.45
N THR A 667 -3.95 -37.14 26.52
CA THR A 667 -3.79 -38.14 27.59
C THR A 667 -2.66 -39.14 27.29
N ALA A 668 -2.29 -39.36 26.03
CA ALA A 668 -1.33 -40.40 25.64
C ALA A 668 0.16 -40.00 25.78
N MET A 669 0.46 -38.71 25.98
CA MET A 669 1.84 -38.19 26.04
C MET A 669 2.42 -38.09 27.46
N ALA A 670 1.70 -38.52 28.51
CA ALA A 670 2.11 -38.33 29.90
C ALA A 670 2.80 -39.52 30.57
N THR A 671 2.96 -40.70 29.93
CA THR A 671 3.64 -41.84 30.57
C THR A 671 4.41 -42.72 29.58
N THR A 672 5.74 -42.69 29.63
CA THR A 672 6.60 -43.88 29.80
C THR A 672 8.10 -43.50 29.82
N PRO A 673 8.90 -44.17 30.67
CA PRO A 673 10.34 -43.90 30.81
C PRO A 673 11.20 -44.76 29.87
N GLU A 674 12.42 -44.27 29.66
CA GLU A 674 13.52 -44.89 28.91
C GLU A 674 13.78 -46.35 29.31
N THR A 675 14.00 -47.22 28.32
CA THR A 675 14.84 -48.42 28.48
C THR A 675 15.63 -48.74 27.22
N VAL A 676 16.88 -49.08 27.48
CA VAL A 676 17.96 -49.49 26.58
C VAL A 676 17.76 -50.94 26.10
N GLY A 677 18.17 -51.26 24.87
CA GLY A 677 18.54 -52.64 24.52
C GLY A 677 18.42 -53.08 23.05
N GLN A 678 19.56 -53.03 22.34
CA GLN A 678 20.14 -54.06 21.45
C GLN A 678 19.40 -54.69 20.24
N ASP A 679 20.11 -54.60 19.10
CA ASP A 679 20.37 -55.58 18.04
C ASP A 679 19.23 -56.46 17.49
N ALA A 680 18.94 -56.26 16.19
CA ALA A 680 18.85 -57.35 15.22
C ALA A 680 19.02 -56.80 13.79
N THR A 681 20.07 -57.26 13.12
CA THR A 681 20.24 -57.28 11.68
C THR A 681 19.19 -58.18 11.04
N ASP A 682 18.54 -57.73 9.96
CA ASP A 682 18.14 -58.64 8.89
C ASP A 682 18.10 -57.92 7.54
N GLN A 683 18.75 -58.59 6.59
CA GLN A 683 18.82 -58.27 5.17
C GLN A 683 17.49 -58.68 4.53
N ASP A 684 16.90 -57.81 3.71
CA ASP A 684 16.09 -58.30 2.60
C ASP A 684 16.19 -57.39 1.38
N SER A 685 16.63 -58.04 0.31
CA SER A 685 16.82 -57.58 -1.05
C SER A 685 15.48 -57.37 -1.76
N ILE A 686 15.25 -56.17 -2.30
CA ILE A 686 14.15 -55.88 -3.23
C ILE A 686 14.75 -55.43 -4.56
N GLY A 687 14.38 -56.17 -5.61
CA GLY A 687 14.83 -55.99 -6.99
C GLY A 687 14.27 -54.74 -7.67
N HIS A 688 15.09 -54.18 -8.56
CA HIS A 688 14.72 -53.16 -9.51
C HIS A 688 13.99 -53.78 -10.72
N PRO A 689 12.85 -53.22 -11.16
CA PRO A 689 12.36 -53.47 -12.51
C PRO A 689 12.99 -52.49 -13.52
N ALA A 690 13.30 -53.06 -14.68
CA ALA A 690 13.93 -52.44 -15.84
C ALA A 690 13.07 -51.34 -16.48
N ALA A 691 13.75 -50.32 -17.00
CA ALA A 691 13.19 -49.32 -17.91
C ALA A 691 13.17 -49.87 -19.35
N PRO A 692 12.17 -49.54 -20.19
CA PRO A 692 12.18 -49.89 -21.59
C PRO A 692 12.95 -48.86 -22.42
N ASP A 693 13.85 -49.37 -23.27
CA ASP A 693 14.55 -48.64 -24.32
C ASP A 693 13.55 -48.12 -25.36
N LEU A 694 13.62 -46.82 -25.66
CA LEU A 694 12.95 -46.19 -26.79
C LEU A 694 14.00 -45.66 -27.76
N GLU A 695 13.91 -46.15 -28.99
CA GLU A 695 14.74 -45.83 -30.13
C GLU A 695 14.68 -44.33 -30.48
N ILE A 696 15.85 -43.71 -30.59
CA ILE A 696 16.02 -42.35 -31.12
C ILE A 696 16.19 -42.49 -32.64
N VAL A 697 15.21 -41.97 -33.39
CA VAL A 697 15.31 -41.72 -34.83
C VAL A 697 15.95 -40.34 -35.03
N GLU A 698 17.14 -40.32 -35.62
CA GLU A 698 17.83 -39.10 -36.04
C GLU A 698 17.12 -38.50 -37.27
N ALA A 699 16.67 -37.25 -37.16
CA ALA A 699 16.28 -36.41 -38.28
C ALA A 699 17.22 -35.19 -38.32
N GLY A 700 17.79 -34.94 -39.50
CA GLY A 700 18.83 -33.93 -39.76
C GLY A 700 18.36 -32.46 -39.70
N PRO A 701 19.29 -31.52 -39.90
CA PRO A 701 19.09 -30.12 -39.56
C PRO A 701 18.41 -29.35 -40.70
N GLY A 702 17.28 -28.72 -40.37
CA GLY A 702 16.69 -27.64 -41.15
C GLY A 702 16.69 -26.38 -40.29
N GLU A 703 17.63 -25.49 -40.58
CA GLU A 703 17.64 -24.12 -40.05
C GLU A 703 16.49 -23.33 -40.68
N ASP A 704 15.62 -22.79 -39.85
CA ASP A 704 14.91 -21.53 -40.10
C ASP A 704 14.50 -20.96 -38.73
N ILE A 705 15.27 -20.00 -38.24
CA ILE A 705 15.03 -19.30 -36.98
C ILE A 705 13.94 -18.25 -37.26
N LEU A 706 12.69 -18.56 -36.87
CA LEU A 706 11.62 -17.58 -36.76
C LEU A 706 11.77 -16.84 -35.43
N GLU A 707 12.03 -15.53 -35.51
CA GLU A 707 12.08 -14.62 -34.37
C GLU A 707 10.75 -14.65 -33.59
N HIS A 708 10.80 -15.10 -32.34
CA HIS A 708 9.73 -14.90 -31.39
C HIS A 708 9.54 -13.39 -31.16
N LYS A 709 8.31 -12.88 -31.26
CA LYS A 709 7.95 -11.58 -30.68
C LYS A 709 8.07 -11.68 -29.16
N GLU A 710 9.26 -11.40 -28.65
CA GLU A 710 9.52 -11.14 -27.25
C GLU A 710 8.72 -9.90 -26.80
N PRO A 711 8.35 -9.79 -25.51
CA PRO A 711 7.75 -8.57 -24.97
C PRO A 711 8.59 -7.37 -25.39
N PHE A 712 7.98 -6.35 -25.99
CA PHE A 712 8.66 -5.18 -26.56
C PHE A 712 9.69 -4.59 -25.58
N VAL A 713 10.98 -4.83 -25.86
CA VAL A 713 12.10 -4.30 -25.11
C VAL A 713 12.68 -3.12 -25.91
N PRO A 714 12.59 -1.87 -25.44
CA PRO A 714 13.17 -0.73 -26.16
C PRO A 714 14.70 -0.80 -26.18
N ASP A 715 15.31 -0.64 -27.38
CA ASP A 715 16.74 -0.79 -27.74
C ASP A 715 17.78 0.06 -26.95
N SER A 716 17.38 0.80 -25.92
CA SER A 716 18.22 1.80 -25.24
C SER A 716 18.39 1.57 -23.73
N VAL A 717 17.97 0.42 -23.22
CA VAL A 717 18.08 0.10 -21.80
C VAL A 717 19.44 -0.58 -21.53
N PRO A 718 20.18 -0.20 -20.45
CA PRO A 718 21.46 -0.82 -20.13
C PRO A 718 21.34 -2.35 -19.93
N LEU A 719 22.30 -3.13 -20.45
CA LEU A 719 22.31 -4.61 -20.39
C LEU A 719 22.08 -5.19 -18.98
N GLU A 720 22.59 -4.51 -17.94
CA GLU A 720 22.40 -4.93 -16.54
C GLU A 720 20.94 -4.91 -16.09
N CYS A 721 20.11 -4.03 -16.66
CA CYS A 721 18.68 -4.01 -16.38
C CYS A 721 17.95 -5.19 -17.02
N HIS A 722 18.39 -5.68 -18.19
CA HIS A 722 17.73 -6.78 -18.90
C HIS A 722 17.85 -8.12 -18.19
N LEU A 723 19.05 -8.45 -17.71
CA LEU A 723 19.29 -9.71 -16.97
C LEU A 723 18.42 -9.79 -15.70
N GLY A 724 18.19 -8.67 -15.04
CA GLY A 724 17.33 -8.60 -13.86
C GLY A 724 15.84 -8.72 -14.16
N VAL A 725 15.37 -8.38 -15.36
CA VAL A 725 13.96 -8.45 -15.75
C VAL A 725 13.58 -9.87 -16.16
N GLN A 726 14.43 -10.57 -16.92
CA GLN A 726 14.15 -11.95 -17.33
C GLN A 726 14.02 -12.88 -16.12
N GLN A 727 14.92 -12.76 -15.14
CA GLN A 727 14.81 -13.54 -13.90
C GLN A 727 13.49 -13.30 -13.17
N VAL A 728 13.02 -12.04 -13.13
CA VAL A 728 11.72 -11.71 -12.50
C VAL A 728 10.56 -12.28 -13.29
N PHE A 729 10.65 -12.27 -14.62
CA PHE A 729 9.66 -12.88 -15.49
C PHE A 729 9.56 -14.39 -15.24
N ASP A 730 10.70 -15.08 -15.16
CA ASP A 730 10.76 -16.51 -14.85
C ASP A 730 10.18 -16.80 -13.46
N ASP A 731 10.52 -15.98 -12.46
CA ASP A 731 9.95 -16.08 -11.10
C ASP A 731 8.42 -15.89 -11.11
N LEU A 732 7.89 -15.12 -12.06
CA LEU A 732 6.47 -14.81 -12.23
C LEU A 732 5.71 -15.85 -13.06
N GLN A 733 6.34 -16.89 -13.63
CA GLN A 733 5.66 -17.86 -14.50
C GLN A 733 4.38 -18.46 -13.91
N ASN A 734 4.34 -18.65 -12.58
CA ASN A 734 3.18 -19.18 -11.85
C ASN A 734 2.27 -18.11 -11.21
N LEU A 735 2.43 -16.83 -11.58
CA LEU A 735 1.66 -15.71 -11.06
C LEU A 735 0.15 -15.95 -11.21
N GLY A 736 -0.60 -15.87 -10.10
CA GLY A 736 -2.04 -16.09 -10.12
C GLY A 736 -2.49 -17.56 -9.94
N LEU A 737 -1.57 -18.53 -10.01
CA LEU A 737 -1.88 -19.95 -9.82
C LEU A 737 -1.69 -20.39 -8.36
N LEU A 738 -2.46 -21.38 -7.92
CA LEU A 738 -2.33 -22.03 -6.61
C LEU A 738 -0.98 -22.74 -6.43
N SER A 739 -0.35 -23.19 -7.52
CA SER A 739 0.97 -23.81 -7.47
C SER A 739 2.03 -22.90 -6.83
N ASP A 740 1.96 -21.58 -7.09
CA ASP A 740 2.85 -20.60 -6.48
C ASP A 740 2.63 -20.49 -4.96
N VAL A 741 1.36 -20.43 -4.56
CA VAL A 741 0.95 -20.34 -3.16
C VAL A 741 1.35 -21.60 -2.39
N GLU A 742 1.16 -22.78 -2.98
CA GLU A 742 1.56 -24.05 -2.37
C GLU A 742 3.08 -24.15 -2.14
N VAL A 743 3.90 -23.75 -3.11
CA VAL A 743 5.36 -23.70 -2.95
C VAL A 743 5.73 -22.82 -1.76
N MET A 744 5.07 -21.66 -1.65
CA MET A 744 5.27 -20.75 -0.54
C MET A 744 4.87 -21.36 0.81
N ILE A 745 3.74 -22.06 0.88
CA ILE A 745 3.27 -22.69 2.13
C ILE A 745 4.19 -23.83 2.55
N ARG A 746 4.65 -24.67 1.62
CA ARG A 746 5.63 -25.72 1.91
C ARG A 746 6.93 -25.11 2.45
N TRP A 747 7.39 -23.99 1.88
CA TRP A 747 8.53 -23.26 2.42
C TRP A 747 8.26 -22.73 3.84
N MET A 748 7.08 -22.14 4.09
CA MET A 748 6.67 -21.68 5.43
C MET A 748 6.56 -22.81 6.48
N GLN A 749 6.26 -24.02 6.03
CA GLN A 749 6.21 -25.21 6.89
C GLN A 749 7.60 -25.74 7.23
N SER A 750 8.64 -25.36 6.49
CA SER A 750 10.02 -25.73 6.80
C SER A 750 10.51 -25.06 8.08
N ASP A 751 11.49 -25.68 8.75
CA ASP A 751 12.10 -25.11 9.95
C ASP A 751 13.05 -23.94 9.66
N LYS A 752 13.30 -23.66 8.37
CA LYS A 752 14.11 -22.52 7.92
C LYS A 752 13.28 -21.24 7.76
N PHE A 753 11.95 -21.33 7.82
CA PHE A 753 11.10 -20.17 7.64
C PHE A 753 11.11 -19.28 8.87
N HIS A 754 11.29 -17.98 8.64
CA HIS A 754 11.17 -16.95 9.67
C HIS A 754 10.01 -16.01 9.28
N PRO A 755 8.92 -15.98 10.06
CA PRO A 755 7.83 -15.01 9.92
C PRO A 755 8.36 -13.58 9.84
N LEU A 756 8.13 -12.90 8.71
CA LEU A 756 8.44 -11.48 8.42
C LEU A 756 9.17 -10.76 9.57
N PRO A 757 10.48 -11.01 9.76
CA PRO A 757 11.16 -10.73 11.03
C PRO A 757 11.24 -9.23 11.33
N GLU A 758 11.17 -8.41 10.29
CA GLU A 758 11.20 -6.95 10.38
C GLU A 758 9.81 -6.31 10.56
N LEU A 759 8.72 -7.08 10.51
CA LEU A 759 7.37 -6.52 10.53
C LEU A 759 7.03 -5.90 11.89
N LYS A 760 7.03 -4.56 11.92
CA LYS A 760 6.75 -3.77 13.11
C LYS A 760 5.29 -3.36 13.19
N ARG A 761 4.62 -3.24 12.04
CA ARG A 761 3.25 -2.74 11.95
C ARG A 761 2.41 -3.51 10.94
N LEU A 762 1.20 -3.87 11.33
CA LEU A 762 0.21 -4.56 10.54
C LEU A 762 -1.14 -3.86 10.65
N SER A 763 -1.85 -3.75 9.54
CA SER A 763 -3.28 -3.44 9.50
C SER A 763 -3.93 -4.24 8.39
N LEU A 764 -4.83 -5.14 8.75
CA LEU A 764 -5.68 -5.85 7.81
C LEU A 764 -7.08 -5.28 8.01
N GLY A 765 -7.52 -4.49 7.04
CA GLY A 765 -8.86 -3.92 6.93
C GLY A 765 -9.14 -2.62 7.68
N PHE A 766 -8.19 -2.09 8.46
CA PHE A 766 -8.35 -0.82 9.18
C PHE A 766 -7.36 0.25 8.71
N GLU A 767 -7.65 1.51 9.04
CA GLU A 767 -6.74 2.63 8.73
C GLU A 767 -5.51 2.71 9.63
N THR A 768 -5.48 1.93 10.70
CA THR A 768 -4.53 2.07 11.80
C THR A 768 -3.59 0.89 11.87
N LEU A 769 -2.32 1.18 11.61
CA LEU A 769 -1.21 0.26 11.81
C LEU A 769 -1.00 -0.06 13.29
N GLN A 770 -1.20 -1.31 13.67
CA GLN A 770 -0.98 -1.85 15.02
C GLN A 770 0.24 -2.78 15.04
N ARG A 771 0.67 -3.26 16.22
CA ARG A 771 1.66 -4.35 16.25
C ARG A 771 1.01 -5.64 15.72
N PRO A 772 1.73 -6.54 15.04
CA PRO A 772 1.15 -7.79 14.55
C PRO A 772 0.36 -8.56 15.61
N LYS A 773 0.88 -8.75 16.83
CA LYS A 773 0.16 -9.42 17.94
C LYS A 773 -1.19 -8.74 18.23
N ASP A 774 -1.20 -7.41 18.33
CA ASP A 774 -2.41 -6.63 18.67
C ASP A 774 -3.45 -6.68 17.54
N GLU A 775 -2.98 -6.66 16.29
CA GLU A 775 -3.84 -6.80 15.12
C GLU A 775 -4.46 -8.21 15.03
N MET A 776 -3.67 -9.26 15.29
CA MET A 776 -4.19 -10.64 15.35
C MET A 776 -5.23 -10.80 16.47
N ARG A 777 -4.97 -10.23 17.67
CA ARG A 777 -5.96 -10.21 18.77
C ARG A 777 -7.26 -9.52 18.36
N ARG A 778 -7.18 -8.48 17.53
CA ARG A 778 -8.34 -7.72 17.06
C ARG A 778 -9.14 -8.52 16.04
N LEU A 779 -8.46 -9.22 15.13
CA LEU A 779 -9.10 -10.04 14.10
C LEU A 779 -9.74 -11.30 14.69
N PHE A 780 -9.06 -11.94 15.63
CA PHE A 780 -9.44 -13.22 16.21
C PHE A 780 -9.47 -13.12 17.75
N PRO A 781 -10.47 -12.42 18.33
CA PRO A 781 -10.52 -12.22 19.78
C PRO A 781 -10.69 -13.52 20.57
N PHE A 782 -11.15 -14.59 19.93
CA PHE A 782 -11.40 -15.89 20.55
C PHE A 782 -10.28 -16.91 20.36
N SER A 783 -9.29 -16.68 19.48
CA SER A 783 -8.24 -17.67 19.20
C SER A 783 -7.10 -17.66 20.21
N ILE A 784 -7.10 -16.72 21.16
CA ILE A 784 -6.04 -16.56 22.14
C ILE A 784 -6.46 -17.27 23.41
N ASP A 785 -5.84 -18.41 23.67
CA ASP A 785 -6.02 -19.14 24.91
C ASP A 785 -5.69 -18.21 26.10
N PRO A 786 -6.66 -17.92 26.99
CA PRO A 786 -6.46 -17.04 28.14
C PRO A 786 -5.35 -17.51 29.08
N HIS A 787 -4.88 -18.76 28.95
CA HIS A 787 -3.87 -19.34 29.83
C HIS A 787 -2.40 -19.05 29.42
N THR A 788 -2.13 -18.44 28.26
CA THR A 788 -0.75 -18.27 27.75
C THR A 788 -0.07 -16.91 27.99
N ASP A 789 -0.75 -15.95 28.63
CA ASP A 789 -0.14 -14.65 28.99
C ASP A 789 0.33 -14.60 30.48
N TYR A 790 0.45 -15.75 31.17
CA TYR A 790 0.97 -15.87 32.55
C TYR A 790 2.44 -16.25 32.63
#